data_AF-A0A2P8IHF8-F1
#
_entry.id   AF-A0A2P8IHF8-F1
#
_cell.length_a   1.000
_cell.length_b   1.000
_cell.length_c   1.000
_cell.angle_alpha   90.00
_cell.angle_beta   90.00
_cell.angle_gamma   90.00
#
_symmetry.space_group_name_H-M   'P 1'
#
loop_
_entity.id
_entity.type
_entity.pdbx_description
1 polymer ?
#
loop_
_entity_poly.entity_id
_entity_poly.type
_entity_poly.pdbx_seq_one_letter_code
_entity_poly.pdbx_strand_id
1 'polypeptide(L)'
;MPGGHPDRVFPGLTRRLVAEGHDETYGPVQDDAHRWRTARADVGRVDHDGVFHALRPGTTTAVAQRGGVTGEVELTVLGALAGLSATTTRLSLPEVGGTNRFGVVGRDRDGFTAPIEPADVALDYDRSVIDIVPGDHGSLRVTAVKPGATTVVARVGSHVVRVPVTVGLEERLIAGFDDGASWTFGSARGSGSVAPVAEGRTGAGLRMTYDFAKSTGTRTAYAIPPRPIEVQGQPLALGAWVYGHGRGEWTAFTVTDSSGLSRSLYGPYITWTGWRYLEVPVPSELAFPLRVNRFYTIETKADRQYTGEVVVDDIVAKVPPAVELPVVSEPADRFVVRDGTVADRPWRFAVMSDAQFVARNPDSELVRAARRTLREIKAQRPDFLVVNGDFVDEASPADLALARRVLTEELGDELPWYYVPGNHEIMGPGTIENFRREFGATNRVFDHKGTRFVLLDSSTGTLRGGGFDQAVMLRDALRDHSAVHSVVVMEHHPPRDPTPTKGSQLTDRMEADVVEDWLAGFRRTTGKGAAFIGAHVGLFHASRVDGVPYLINGNSGKAPAGEAGRGGFTGWTMLGVDPRLGDSWLAAEIRPHVDGLTLTAEPTTRIGSPTNVTASITQGSRQVPVAYPVTADWSGSLNLHIGPASGLRPWHVAWLDPDTGTLAALRPGRITIALTVNGTTQRTEVTTAFPERPRATA
;
A
#
# COMPACT_ATOMS: atom_id res chain seq x y z
N MET A 1 2.92 -14.82 -14.39
CA MET A 1 3.01 -14.70 -12.91
C MET A 1 2.53 -13.32 -12.50
N PRO A 2 1.75 -13.15 -11.42
CA PRO A 2 1.32 -11.83 -10.96
C PRO A 2 2.50 -10.87 -10.77
N GLY A 3 2.37 -9.64 -11.28
CA GLY A 3 3.43 -8.61 -11.21
C GLY A 3 4.67 -8.87 -12.08
N GLY A 4 4.66 -9.92 -12.92
CA GLY A 4 5.76 -10.19 -13.85
C GLY A 4 5.40 -9.77 -15.27
N HIS A 5 6.22 -8.91 -15.87
CA HIS A 5 6.20 -8.59 -17.30
C HIS A 5 7.16 -9.54 -18.04
N PRO A 6 6.68 -10.62 -18.69
CA PRO A 6 7.54 -11.67 -19.23
C PRO A 6 8.38 -11.20 -20.43
N ASP A 7 7.96 -10.13 -21.10
CA ASP A 7 8.68 -9.39 -22.13
C ASP A 7 9.91 -8.65 -21.58
N ARG A 8 10.10 -8.61 -20.26
CA ARG A 8 11.20 -7.91 -19.59
C ARG A 8 12.18 -8.88 -18.94
N VAL A 9 13.46 -8.50 -18.92
CA VAL A 9 14.56 -9.29 -18.36
C VAL A 9 15.60 -8.36 -17.73
N PHE A 10 16.22 -8.76 -16.61
CA PHE A 10 17.32 -7.99 -16.02
C PHE A 10 18.66 -8.31 -16.69
N PRO A 11 19.61 -7.36 -16.76
CA PRO A 11 20.96 -7.61 -17.26
C PRO A 11 21.63 -8.80 -16.56
N GLY A 12 22.20 -9.71 -17.35
CA GLY A 12 22.87 -10.92 -16.86
C GLY A 12 21.94 -12.09 -16.52
N LEU A 13 20.62 -11.93 -16.67
CA LEU A 13 19.63 -13.00 -16.49
C LEU A 13 19.08 -13.48 -17.83
N THR A 14 18.27 -14.54 -17.76
CA THR A 14 17.74 -15.23 -18.93
C THR A 14 16.22 -15.17 -19.02
N ARG A 15 15.71 -15.46 -20.22
CA ARG A 15 14.29 -15.70 -20.47
C ARG A 15 14.14 -16.85 -21.45
N ARG A 16 13.35 -17.85 -21.09
CA ARG A 16 13.01 -18.93 -22.02
C ARG A 16 11.91 -18.46 -22.96
N LEU A 17 12.18 -18.50 -24.27
CA LEU A 17 11.20 -18.24 -25.31
C LEU A 17 10.65 -19.56 -25.83
N VAL A 18 9.36 -19.58 -26.14
CA VAL A 18 8.69 -20.70 -26.80
C VAL A 18 8.14 -20.17 -28.10
N ALA A 19 8.40 -20.88 -29.20
CA ALA A 19 7.79 -20.62 -30.49
C ALA A 19 6.87 -21.80 -30.80
N GLU A 20 5.58 -21.50 -30.99
CA GLU A 20 4.58 -22.51 -31.33
C GLU A 20 4.09 -22.24 -32.75
N GLY A 21 4.39 -23.16 -33.67
CA GLY A 21 3.91 -23.10 -35.04
C GLY A 21 2.39 -23.35 -35.08
N HIS A 22 1.71 -22.64 -35.98
CA HIS A 22 0.28 -22.87 -36.24
C HIS A 22 0.08 -23.07 -37.75
N ASP A 23 -0.85 -23.94 -38.12
CA ASP A 23 -1.29 -24.12 -39.52
C ASP A 23 -2.26 -23.00 -39.96
N GLU A 24 -2.73 -23.05 -41.21
CA GLU A 24 -3.65 -22.06 -41.78
C GLU A 24 -5.02 -21.99 -41.09
N THR A 25 -5.35 -22.96 -40.24
CA THR A 25 -6.58 -23.01 -39.44
C THR A 25 -6.36 -22.68 -37.97
N TYR A 26 -5.15 -22.22 -37.60
CA TYR A 26 -4.71 -22.00 -36.21
C TYR A 26 -4.63 -23.29 -35.37
N GLY A 27 -4.45 -24.45 -36.00
CA GLY A 27 -4.12 -25.70 -35.33
C GLY A 27 -2.63 -25.72 -34.91
N PRO A 28 -2.28 -26.21 -33.70
CA PRO A 28 -0.88 -26.24 -33.26
C PRO A 28 -0.06 -27.27 -34.04
N VAL A 29 1.13 -26.88 -34.49
CA VAL A 29 2.12 -27.73 -35.16
C VAL A 29 3.30 -27.95 -34.21
N GLN A 30 3.57 -29.21 -33.87
CA GLN A 30 4.74 -29.58 -33.08
C GLN A 30 6.01 -29.52 -33.94
N ASP A 31 6.84 -28.50 -33.74
CA ASP A 31 8.12 -28.35 -34.44
C ASP A 31 9.09 -27.55 -33.57
N ASP A 32 10.12 -28.20 -33.03
CA ASP A 32 11.11 -27.54 -32.15
C ASP A 32 12.32 -26.99 -32.92
N ALA A 33 12.41 -27.20 -34.23
CA ALA A 33 13.61 -26.93 -35.01
C ALA A 33 13.63 -25.51 -35.61
N HIS A 34 13.50 -24.51 -34.73
CA HIS A 34 13.55 -23.09 -35.09
C HIS A 34 14.98 -22.54 -35.15
N ARG A 35 15.21 -21.56 -36.04
CA ARG A 35 16.40 -20.71 -36.00
C ARG A 35 16.07 -19.42 -35.27
N TRP A 36 16.87 -19.10 -34.26
CA TRP A 36 16.71 -17.90 -33.45
C TRP A 36 17.69 -16.80 -33.88
N ARG A 37 17.24 -15.55 -33.82
CA ARG A 37 18.09 -14.35 -33.95
C ARG A 37 17.54 -13.20 -33.11
N THR A 38 18.40 -12.23 -32.81
CA THR A 38 17.99 -10.94 -32.22
C THR A 38 18.36 -9.77 -33.11
N ALA A 39 17.50 -8.77 -33.19
CA ALA A 39 17.74 -7.57 -33.98
C ALA A 39 18.90 -6.73 -33.41
N ARG A 40 19.01 -6.64 -32.08
CA ARG A 40 20.04 -5.89 -31.36
C ARG A 40 20.80 -6.78 -30.40
N ALA A 41 21.87 -7.39 -30.92
CA ALA A 41 22.67 -8.35 -30.18
C ALA A 41 23.58 -7.72 -29.10
N ASP A 42 23.65 -6.39 -29.01
CA ASP A 42 24.24 -5.62 -27.92
C ASP A 42 23.32 -5.52 -26.70
N VAL A 43 22.00 -5.56 -26.92
CA VAL A 43 20.97 -5.58 -25.87
C VAL A 43 20.79 -6.99 -25.33
N GLY A 44 20.71 -8.00 -26.21
CA GLY A 44 20.67 -9.42 -25.81
C GLY A 44 20.67 -10.39 -26.99
N ARG A 45 20.88 -11.67 -26.71
CA ARG A 45 21.01 -12.74 -27.73
C ARG A 45 20.15 -13.93 -27.37
N VAL A 46 19.41 -14.46 -28.33
CA VAL A 46 18.75 -15.77 -28.18
C VAL A 46 19.70 -16.84 -28.70
N ASP A 47 19.92 -17.89 -27.90
CA ASP A 47 20.69 -19.05 -28.32
C ASP A 47 19.86 -20.07 -29.13
N HIS A 48 20.45 -21.21 -29.47
CA HIS A 48 19.79 -22.23 -30.26
C HIS A 48 18.63 -22.94 -29.53
N ASP A 49 18.59 -22.89 -28.19
CA ASP A 49 17.57 -23.54 -27.36
C ASP A 49 16.38 -22.61 -27.09
N GLY A 50 16.38 -21.42 -27.71
CA GLY A 50 15.36 -20.40 -27.48
C GLY A 50 15.53 -19.66 -26.15
N VAL A 51 16.72 -19.67 -25.55
CA VAL A 51 16.99 -18.92 -24.32
C VAL A 51 17.58 -17.56 -24.68
N PHE A 52 16.88 -16.50 -24.29
CA PHE A 52 17.36 -15.13 -24.41
C PHE A 52 18.29 -14.78 -23.24
N HIS A 53 19.50 -14.34 -23.55
CA HIS A 53 20.52 -13.86 -22.61
C HIS A 53 20.57 -12.33 -22.64
N ALA A 54 20.15 -11.69 -21.56
CA ALA A 54 20.09 -10.24 -21.45
C ALA A 54 21.47 -9.64 -21.15
N LEU A 55 21.87 -8.59 -21.88
CA LEU A 55 23.20 -7.98 -21.78
C LEU A 55 23.14 -6.54 -21.28
N ARG A 56 22.62 -5.61 -22.10
CA ARG A 56 22.60 -4.18 -21.80
C ARG A 56 21.18 -3.64 -21.81
N PRO A 57 20.85 -2.65 -20.94
CA PRO A 57 19.54 -2.03 -20.94
C PRO A 57 19.14 -1.50 -22.32
N GLY A 58 17.88 -1.75 -22.72
CA GLY A 58 17.35 -1.37 -24.03
C GLY A 58 16.31 -2.36 -24.55
N THR A 59 15.78 -2.12 -25.75
CA THR A 59 14.80 -3.01 -26.41
C THR A 59 15.44 -3.75 -27.58
N THR A 60 15.00 -4.99 -27.82
CA THR A 60 15.37 -5.79 -29.00
C THR A 60 14.23 -6.74 -29.38
N THR A 61 14.09 -7.03 -30.66
CA THR A 61 13.19 -8.08 -31.14
C THR A 61 13.91 -9.42 -31.19
N ALA A 62 13.32 -10.45 -30.57
CA ALA A 62 13.70 -11.85 -30.75
C ALA A 62 12.83 -12.45 -31.85
N VAL A 63 13.47 -13.17 -32.78
CA VAL A 63 12.80 -13.76 -33.95
C VAL A 63 13.07 -15.26 -33.98
N ALA A 64 11.99 -16.04 -34.00
CA ALA A 64 12.02 -17.47 -34.32
C ALA A 64 11.67 -17.65 -35.80
N GLN A 65 12.47 -18.41 -36.54
CA GLN A 65 12.25 -18.67 -37.95
C GLN A 65 12.23 -20.16 -38.25
N ARG A 66 11.26 -20.58 -39.07
CA ARG A 66 11.20 -21.92 -39.67
C ARG A 66 10.83 -21.80 -41.15
N GLY A 67 11.77 -22.17 -42.02
CA GLY A 67 11.61 -21.94 -43.46
C GLY A 67 11.36 -20.45 -43.77
N GLY A 68 10.25 -20.16 -44.45
CA GLY A 68 9.81 -18.79 -44.77
C GLY A 68 8.96 -18.12 -43.70
N VAL A 69 8.59 -18.81 -42.62
CA VAL A 69 7.69 -18.30 -41.57
C VAL A 69 8.50 -17.79 -40.39
N THR A 70 8.06 -16.66 -39.81
CA THR A 70 8.69 -16.04 -38.65
C THR A 70 7.66 -15.68 -37.57
N GLY A 71 8.03 -15.88 -36.32
CA GLY A 71 7.37 -15.32 -35.15
C GLY A 71 8.31 -14.34 -34.45
N GLU A 72 7.77 -13.24 -33.92
CA GLU A 72 8.56 -12.18 -33.31
C GLU A 72 8.00 -11.79 -31.95
N VAL A 73 8.89 -11.45 -31.03
CA VAL A 73 8.53 -10.86 -29.73
C VAL A 73 9.52 -9.74 -29.40
N GLU A 74 9.01 -8.59 -28.97
CA GLU A 74 9.85 -7.52 -28.44
C GLU A 74 10.21 -7.83 -26.99
N LEU A 75 11.50 -7.70 -26.66
CA LEU A 75 12.04 -7.88 -25.31
C LEU A 75 12.70 -6.59 -24.83
N THR A 76 12.51 -6.29 -23.55
CA THR A 76 13.15 -5.15 -22.87
C THR A 76 14.13 -5.66 -21.82
N VAL A 77 15.40 -5.25 -21.95
CA VAL A 77 16.39 -5.41 -20.89
C VAL A 77 16.32 -4.20 -19.97
N LEU A 78 16.03 -4.46 -18.69
CA LEU A 78 15.78 -3.45 -17.65
C LEU A 78 17.07 -2.80 -17.12
N GLY A 79 16.90 -1.86 -16.18
CA GLY A 79 17.98 -1.39 -15.34
C GLY A 79 18.55 -2.49 -14.42
N ALA A 80 19.56 -2.13 -13.62
CA ALA A 80 20.13 -3.07 -12.66
C ALA A 80 19.07 -3.55 -11.65
N LEU A 81 19.10 -4.85 -11.35
CA LEU A 81 18.27 -5.45 -10.30
C LEU A 81 18.54 -4.72 -8.98
N ALA A 82 17.49 -4.23 -8.34
CA ALA A 82 17.57 -3.51 -7.06
C ALA A 82 16.94 -4.30 -5.90
N GLY A 83 16.04 -5.23 -6.20
CA GLY A 83 15.44 -6.08 -5.19
C GLY A 83 14.66 -7.26 -5.78
N LEU A 84 14.31 -8.19 -4.90
CA LEU A 84 13.49 -9.36 -5.22
C LEU A 84 12.23 -9.34 -4.35
N SER A 85 11.14 -9.82 -4.91
CA SER A 85 9.94 -10.23 -4.21
C SER A 85 9.53 -11.62 -4.66
N ALA A 86 8.71 -12.29 -3.85
CA ALA A 86 8.05 -13.53 -4.23
C ALA A 86 6.59 -13.24 -4.54
N THR A 87 5.96 -14.05 -5.39
CA THR A 87 4.53 -13.93 -5.69
C THR A 87 3.63 -14.27 -4.50
N THR A 88 4.20 -14.79 -3.42
CA THR A 88 3.54 -14.99 -2.13
C THR A 88 4.51 -14.64 -1.00
N THR A 89 3.99 -14.08 0.07
CA THR A 89 4.71 -13.77 1.31
C THR A 89 4.90 -15.00 2.20
N ARG A 90 4.06 -16.03 2.01
CA ARG A 90 4.15 -17.33 2.67
C ARG A 90 3.52 -18.42 1.81
N LEU A 91 4.09 -19.62 1.82
CA LEU A 91 3.50 -20.79 1.18
C LEU A 91 3.04 -21.78 2.26
N SER A 92 1.82 -22.28 2.16
CA SER A 92 1.31 -23.30 3.09
C SER A 92 0.80 -24.52 2.33
N LEU A 93 1.16 -25.70 2.84
CA LEU A 93 0.81 -27.01 2.32
C LEU A 93 0.07 -27.76 3.44
N PRO A 94 -1.26 -27.92 3.37
CA PRO A 94 -2.04 -28.48 4.48
C PRO A 94 -1.67 -29.92 4.84
N GLU A 95 -1.16 -30.69 3.88
CA GLU A 95 -0.88 -32.12 4.01
C GLU A 95 0.38 -32.56 3.26
N VAL A 96 0.93 -33.71 3.66
CA VAL A 96 2.09 -34.35 3.00
C VAL A 96 1.71 -34.82 1.60
N GLY A 97 2.61 -34.65 0.62
CA GLY A 97 2.34 -34.90 -0.79
C GLY A 97 1.58 -33.77 -1.49
N GLY A 98 1.01 -32.83 -0.74
CA GLY A 98 0.40 -31.62 -1.30
C GLY A 98 1.43 -30.77 -2.05
N THR A 99 0.98 -30.12 -3.12
CA THR A 99 1.82 -29.23 -3.95
C THR A 99 1.27 -27.83 -3.99
N ASN A 100 2.16 -26.84 -4.05
CA ASN A 100 1.82 -25.44 -4.32
C ASN A 100 2.96 -24.80 -5.13
N ARG A 101 2.84 -23.53 -5.51
CA ARG A 101 3.85 -22.84 -6.31
C ARG A 101 4.06 -21.40 -5.87
N PHE A 102 5.25 -20.89 -6.12
CA PHE A 102 5.54 -19.46 -6.05
C PHE A 102 6.49 -19.04 -7.17
N GLY A 103 6.49 -17.77 -7.51
CA GLY A 103 7.45 -17.17 -8.45
C GLY A 103 8.37 -16.19 -7.75
N VAL A 104 9.51 -15.91 -8.38
CA VAL A 104 10.43 -14.82 -7.97
C VAL A 104 10.30 -13.70 -8.99
N VAL A 105 10.11 -12.47 -8.51
CA VAL A 105 9.98 -11.26 -9.32
C VAL A 105 11.09 -10.30 -8.92
N GLY A 106 11.86 -9.84 -9.89
CA GLY A 106 12.84 -8.79 -9.69
C GLY A 106 12.23 -7.41 -9.91
N ARG A 107 12.80 -6.40 -9.26
CA ARG A 107 12.51 -4.98 -9.50
C ARG A 107 13.78 -4.16 -9.63
N ASP A 108 13.79 -3.16 -10.50
CA ASP A 108 14.83 -2.12 -10.49
C ASP A 108 14.47 -0.93 -9.58
N ARG A 109 15.36 0.08 -9.54
CA ARG A 109 15.19 1.32 -8.76
C ARG A 109 14.06 2.23 -9.25
N ASP A 110 13.54 1.97 -10.45
CA ASP A 110 12.48 2.74 -11.07
C ASP A 110 11.14 2.00 -10.98
N GLY A 111 11.10 0.83 -10.33
CA GLY A 111 9.87 0.07 -10.12
C GLY A 111 9.44 -0.75 -11.32
N PHE A 112 10.29 -0.90 -12.35
CA PHE A 112 10.05 -1.88 -13.40
C PHE A 112 10.27 -3.27 -12.84
N THR A 113 9.33 -4.18 -13.10
CA THR A 113 9.43 -5.57 -12.66
C THR A 113 9.58 -6.54 -13.82
N ALA A 114 10.24 -7.67 -13.55
CA ALA A 114 10.32 -8.81 -14.45
C ALA A 114 10.34 -10.12 -13.65
N PRO A 115 9.70 -11.20 -14.14
CA PRO A 115 9.82 -12.49 -13.51
C PRO A 115 11.25 -13.04 -13.67
N ILE A 116 11.76 -13.74 -12.67
CA ILE A 116 13.08 -14.40 -12.74
C ILE A 116 12.87 -15.87 -13.12
N GLU A 117 13.61 -16.36 -14.10
CA GLU A 117 13.54 -17.78 -14.48
C GLU A 117 14.08 -18.67 -13.36
N PRO A 118 13.49 -19.86 -13.11
CA PRO A 118 14.03 -20.81 -12.13
C PRO A 118 15.51 -21.18 -12.35
N ALA A 119 15.98 -21.14 -13.60
CA ALA A 119 17.38 -21.38 -13.95
C ALA A 119 18.34 -20.31 -13.41
N ASP A 120 17.85 -19.09 -13.17
CA ASP A 120 18.62 -17.96 -12.64
C ASP A 120 18.53 -17.83 -11.10
N VAL A 121 17.82 -18.74 -10.43
CA VAL A 121 17.58 -18.70 -8.99
C VAL A 121 18.36 -19.81 -8.28
N ALA A 122 19.27 -19.42 -7.39
CA ALA A 122 19.86 -20.35 -6.44
C ALA A 122 18.95 -20.51 -5.22
N LEU A 123 18.59 -21.76 -4.89
CA LEU A 123 17.67 -22.09 -3.79
C LEU A 123 18.41 -22.78 -2.64
N ASP A 124 18.13 -22.34 -1.42
CA ASP A 124 18.54 -23.00 -0.17
C ASP A 124 17.29 -23.22 0.71
N TYR A 125 17.07 -24.46 1.15
CA TYR A 125 15.90 -24.88 1.92
C TYR A 125 16.11 -26.29 2.52
N ASP A 126 15.29 -26.65 3.52
CA ASP A 126 15.32 -27.98 4.12
C ASP A 126 14.62 -29.02 3.22
N ARG A 127 15.42 -29.82 2.51
CA ARG A 127 14.97 -30.91 1.63
C ARG A 127 14.26 -32.05 2.36
N SER A 128 14.37 -32.14 3.69
CA SER A 128 13.64 -33.14 4.48
C SER A 128 12.18 -32.76 4.72
N VAL A 129 11.83 -31.47 4.56
CA VAL A 129 10.48 -30.93 4.78
C VAL A 129 9.74 -30.75 3.46
N ILE A 130 10.41 -30.22 2.42
CA ILE A 130 9.84 -29.95 1.10
C ILE A 130 10.80 -30.32 -0.03
N ASP A 131 10.28 -30.50 -1.24
CA ASP A 131 11.04 -30.53 -2.47
C ASP A 131 10.62 -29.39 -3.41
N ILE A 132 11.56 -28.85 -4.19
CA ILE A 132 11.31 -27.73 -5.10
C ILE A 132 11.93 -28.04 -6.46
N VAL A 133 11.10 -27.90 -7.50
CA VAL A 133 11.51 -28.08 -8.90
C VAL A 133 10.97 -26.93 -9.76
N PRO A 134 11.56 -26.65 -10.93
CA PRO A 134 10.96 -25.75 -11.89
C PRO A 134 9.53 -26.18 -12.23
N GLY A 135 8.62 -25.21 -12.19
CA GLY A 135 7.21 -25.35 -12.57
C GLY A 135 6.91 -24.62 -13.88
N ASP A 136 5.63 -24.62 -14.26
CA ASP A 136 5.19 -23.98 -15.50
C ASP A 136 5.32 -22.46 -15.44
N HIS A 137 5.47 -21.83 -16.61
CA HIS A 137 5.52 -20.38 -16.78
C HIS A 137 6.51 -19.65 -15.85
N GLY A 138 7.67 -20.26 -15.61
CA GLY A 138 8.75 -19.69 -14.79
C GLY A 138 8.50 -19.75 -13.28
N SER A 139 7.51 -20.53 -12.82
CA SER A 139 7.26 -20.72 -11.38
C SER A 139 8.18 -21.78 -10.77
N LEU A 140 8.23 -21.83 -9.44
CA LEU A 140 8.82 -22.91 -8.64
C LEU A 140 7.69 -23.73 -8.02
N ARG A 141 7.63 -25.03 -8.35
CA ARG A 141 6.68 -25.97 -7.76
C ARG A 141 7.27 -26.57 -6.49
N VAL A 142 6.55 -26.47 -5.39
CA VAL A 142 6.92 -26.97 -4.07
C VAL A 142 6.03 -28.15 -3.70
N THR A 143 6.63 -29.24 -3.23
CA THR A 143 5.93 -30.45 -2.79
C THR A 143 6.23 -30.72 -1.32
N ALA A 144 5.21 -31.02 -0.52
CA ALA A 144 5.36 -31.38 0.89
C ALA A 144 5.95 -32.79 1.04
N VAL A 145 7.07 -32.91 1.77
CA VAL A 145 7.74 -34.20 2.04
C VAL A 145 7.43 -34.67 3.47
N LYS A 146 7.49 -33.79 4.46
CA LYS A 146 7.26 -34.12 5.88
C LYS A 146 6.59 -32.95 6.61
N PRO A 147 5.74 -33.19 7.63
CA PRO A 147 5.21 -32.12 8.48
C PRO A 147 6.31 -31.29 9.12
N GLY A 148 6.15 -29.97 9.14
CA GLY A 148 7.15 -29.05 9.67
C GLY A 148 7.09 -27.67 9.03
N ALA A 149 8.15 -26.90 9.22
CA ALA A 149 8.34 -25.58 8.64
C ALA A 149 9.77 -25.41 8.15
N THR A 150 9.94 -24.66 7.07
CA THR A 150 11.25 -24.26 6.55
C THR A 150 11.13 -22.90 5.87
N THR A 151 12.26 -22.24 5.60
CA THR A 151 12.30 -20.99 4.86
C THR A 151 13.10 -21.20 3.59
N VAL A 152 12.46 -20.99 2.44
CA VAL A 152 13.15 -21.03 1.15
C VAL A 152 13.88 -19.71 0.95
N VAL A 153 15.20 -19.79 0.80
CA VAL A 153 16.06 -18.66 0.48
C VAL A 153 16.33 -18.70 -1.03
N ALA A 154 15.69 -17.82 -1.79
CA ALA A 154 15.90 -17.66 -3.22
C ALA A 154 16.86 -16.50 -3.49
N ARG A 155 17.96 -16.77 -4.19
CA ARG A 155 19.05 -15.83 -4.43
C ARG A 155 19.29 -15.60 -5.92
N VAL A 156 19.44 -14.33 -6.29
CA VAL A 156 19.83 -13.87 -7.64
C VAL A 156 20.93 -12.84 -7.46
N GLY A 157 22.17 -13.19 -7.82
CA GLY A 157 23.35 -12.39 -7.49
C GLY A 157 23.47 -12.13 -5.97
N SER A 158 23.57 -10.86 -5.57
CA SER A 158 23.58 -10.44 -4.17
C SER A 158 22.20 -10.31 -3.52
N HIS A 159 21.12 -10.36 -4.31
CA HIS A 159 19.76 -10.15 -3.81
C HIS A 159 19.16 -11.47 -3.32
N VAL A 160 18.36 -11.37 -2.25
CA VAL A 160 17.72 -12.52 -1.60
C VAL A 160 16.26 -12.19 -1.33
N VAL A 161 15.38 -13.15 -1.61
CA VAL A 161 14.02 -13.17 -1.07
C VAL A 161 13.83 -14.45 -0.25
N ARG A 162 13.09 -14.34 0.86
CA ARG A 162 12.79 -15.45 1.77
C ARG A 162 11.31 -15.77 1.68
N VAL A 163 10.98 -17.03 1.47
CA VAL A 163 9.60 -17.53 1.41
C VAL A 163 9.44 -18.59 2.50
N PRO A 164 8.80 -18.26 3.63
CA PRO A 164 8.41 -19.24 4.63
C PRO A 164 7.46 -20.28 4.03
N VAL A 165 7.75 -21.55 4.28
CA VAL A 165 6.94 -22.69 3.83
C VAL A 165 6.57 -23.55 5.03
N THR A 166 5.28 -23.89 5.16
CA THR A 166 4.79 -24.76 6.22
C THR A 166 4.01 -25.94 5.68
N VAL A 167 4.27 -27.12 6.26
CA VAL A 167 3.63 -28.40 5.93
C VAL A 167 2.84 -28.90 7.13
N GLY A 168 1.53 -29.06 6.95
CA GLY A 168 0.58 -29.38 8.02
C GLY A 168 -0.30 -28.18 8.38
N LEU A 169 -1.53 -28.47 8.79
CA LEU A 169 -2.50 -27.48 9.25
C LEU A 169 -3.36 -28.07 10.37
N GLU A 170 -3.41 -27.40 11.51
CA GLU A 170 -4.22 -27.78 12.65
C GLU A 170 -5.46 -26.88 12.74
N GLU A 171 -6.64 -27.45 12.94
CA GLU A 171 -7.84 -26.68 13.26
C GLU A 171 -8.01 -26.59 14.78
N ARG A 172 -8.00 -25.36 15.32
CA ARG A 172 -8.10 -25.09 16.75
C ARG A 172 -9.43 -24.41 17.05
N LEU A 173 -10.24 -25.00 17.93
CA LEU A 173 -11.44 -24.36 18.45
C LEU A 173 -11.07 -23.16 19.32
N ILE A 174 -11.58 -21.98 18.96
CA ILE A 174 -11.37 -20.72 19.71
C ILE A 174 -12.64 -20.20 20.37
N ALA A 175 -13.83 -20.60 19.91
CA ALA A 175 -15.09 -20.42 20.64
C ALA A 175 -16.13 -21.50 20.27
N GLY A 176 -16.57 -22.28 21.26
CA GLY A 176 -17.70 -23.23 21.15
C GLY A 176 -18.96 -22.76 21.90
N PHE A 177 -18.97 -21.51 22.37
CA PHE A 177 -20.12 -20.82 22.99
C PHE A 177 -20.76 -21.47 24.25
N ASP A 178 -20.05 -22.34 24.96
CA ASP A 178 -20.44 -22.78 26.32
C ASP A 178 -20.61 -21.58 27.28
N ASP A 179 -19.89 -20.48 27.03
CA ASP A 179 -19.97 -19.21 27.76
C ASP A 179 -20.89 -18.17 27.08
N GLY A 180 -21.75 -18.59 26.15
CA GLY A 180 -22.53 -17.71 25.27
C GLY A 180 -23.39 -16.66 25.97
N ALA A 181 -23.77 -16.90 27.24
CA ALA A 181 -24.46 -15.90 28.08
C ALA A 181 -23.60 -14.66 28.43
N SER A 182 -22.27 -14.76 28.33
CA SER A 182 -21.33 -13.66 28.58
C SER A 182 -21.01 -12.84 27.33
N TRP A 183 -21.49 -13.27 26.16
CA TRP A 183 -21.32 -12.54 24.91
C TRP A 183 -22.29 -11.35 24.85
N THR A 184 -21.86 -10.28 24.21
CA THR A 184 -22.64 -9.04 24.11
C THR A 184 -22.91 -8.67 22.66
N PHE A 185 -24.05 -8.00 22.46
CA PHE A 185 -24.44 -7.48 21.16
C PHE A 185 -23.87 -6.07 20.96
N GLY A 186 -23.43 -5.78 19.76
CA GLY A 186 -23.20 -4.40 19.33
C GLY A 186 -23.66 -4.20 17.89
N SER A 187 -23.72 -2.95 17.45
CA SER A 187 -24.07 -2.62 16.05
C SER A 187 -23.54 -1.25 15.65
N ALA A 188 -23.47 -1.00 14.34
CA ALA A 188 -23.47 0.34 13.78
C ALA A 188 -24.70 0.49 12.89
N ARG A 189 -25.49 1.55 13.15
CA ARG A 189 -26.71 1.93 12.39
C ARG A 189 -27.77 0.81 12.27
N GLY A 190 -27.72 -0.21 13.14
CA GLY A 190 -28.70 -1.29 13.26
C GLY A 190 -29.11 -1.50 14.72
N SER A 191 -29.88 -2.55 14.99
CA SER A 191 -30.21 -3.00 16.36
C SER A 191 -30.39 -4.53 16.39
N GLY A 192 -30.41 -5.17 17.56
CA GLY A 192 -30.48 -6.62 17.64
C GLY A 192 -30.10 -7.17 19.02
N SER A 193 -29.77 -8.46 19.08
CA SER A 193 -29.34 -9.14 20.30
C SER A 193 -28.46 -10.36 20.01
N VAL A 194 -27.71 -10.81 21.01
CA VAL A 194 -27.07 -12.14 21.02
C VAL A 194 -27.62 -12.96 22.19
N ALA A 195 -27.81 -14.25 21.99
CA ALA A 195 -28.24 -15.17 23.04
C ALA A 195 -27.71 -16.59 22.78
N PRO A 196 -27.29 -17.32 23.83
CA PRO A 196 -26.93 -18.72 23.68
C PRO A 196 -28.14 -19.56 23.27
N VAL A 197 -27.89 -20.63 22.51
CA VAL A 197 -28.89 -21.62 22.13
C VAL A 197 -28.36 -23.02 22.43
N ALA A 198 -29.22 -23.89 22.97
CA ALA A 198 -28.82 -25.25 23.34
C ALA A 198 -28.59 -26.16 22.11
N GLU A 199 -29.29 -25.88 21.00
CA GLU A 199 -29.24 -26.65 19.76
C GLU A 199 -28.37 -25.92 18.72
N GLY A 200 -27.06 -25.85 18.98
CA GLY A 200 -26.05 -25.51 17.99
C GLY A 200 -25.77 -26.67 17.02
N ARG A 201 -24.64 -26.63 16.32
CA ARG A 201 -24.22 -27.68 15.39
C ARG A 201 -23.60 -28.86 16.13
N THR A 202 -22.71 -28.60 17.07
CA THR A 202 -21.94 -29.61 17.85
C THR A 202 -22.19 -29.49 19.35
N GLY A 203 -22.84 -28.42 19.80
CA GLY A 203 -23.14 -28.15 21.20
C GLY A 203 -23.97 -26.87 21.35
N ALA A 204 -23.59 -25.99 22.28
CA ALA A 204 -24.21 -24.68 22.40
C ALA A 204 -23.82 -23.78 21.22
N GLY A 205 -24.79 -23.08 20.63
CA GLY A 205 -24.53 -22.06 19.62
C GLY A 205 -24.79 -20.65 20.14
N LEU A 206 -24.44 -19.63 19.35
CA LEU A 206 -24.79 -18.24 19.62
C LEU A 206 -25.71 -17.71 18.52
N ARG A 207 -26.97 -17.45 18.88
CA ARG A 207 -27.92 -16.78 18.00
C ARG A 207 -27.65 -15.28 18.04
N MET A 208 -27.56 -14.66 16.87
CA MET A 208 -27.46 -13.22 16.69
C MET A 208 -28.62 -12.73 15.83
N THR A 209 -29.51 -11.93 16.41
CA THR A 209 -30.62 -11.28 15.70
C THR A 209 -30.26 -9.85 15.33
N TYR A 210 -30.84 -9.34 14.25
CA TYR A 210 -30.60 -7.98 13.79
C TYR A 210 -31.79 -7.35 13.05
N ASP A 211 -31.83 -6.02 13.09
CA ASP A 211 -32.72 -5.14 12.35
C ASP A 211 -31.85 -4.14 11.56
N PHE A 212 -31.82 -4.32 10.24
CA PHE A 212 -31.14 -3.47 9.28
C PHE A 212 -32.08 -2.50 8.55
N ALA A 213 -33.33 -2.34 9.03
CA ALA A 213 -34.29 -1.38 8.48
C ALA A 213 -34.16 0.04 9.06
N LYS A 214 -33.27 0.25 10.05
CA LYS A 214 -33.14 1.53 10.76
C LYS A 214 -32.33 2.60 10.03
N SER A 215 -31.62 2.25 8.96
CA SER A 215 -30.75 3.16 8.22
C SER A 215 -30.59 2.70 6.77
N THR A 216 -30.27 3.63 5.88
CA THR A 216 -29.88 3.37 4.48
C THR A 216 -28.36 3.36 4.27
N GLY A 217 -27.56 3.81 5.26
CA GLY A 217 -26.09 3.67 5.22
C GLY A 217 -25.67 2.21 5.44
N THR A 218 -24.38 1.90 5.58
CA THR A 218 -23.95 0.53 5.96
C THR A 218 -24.40 0.17 7.39
N ARG A 219 -25.00 -1.01 7.57
CA ARG A 219 -25.53 -1.53 8.85
C ARG A 219 -24.76 -2.77 9.24
N THR A 220 -24.56 -2.96 10.54
CA THR A 220 -23.81 -4.11 11.07
C THR A 220 -24.41 -4.63 12.36
N ALA A 221 -24.23 -5.92 12.62
CA ALA A 221 -24.62 -6.58 13.87
C ALA A 221 -23.48 -7.49 14.35
N TYR A 222 -23.04 -7.28 15.60
CA TYR A 222 -21.83 -7.87 16.18
C TYR A 222 -22.16 -8.87 17.28
N ALA A 223 -21.46 -10.00 17.28
CA ALA A 223 -21.27 -10.86 18.44
C ALA A 223 -19.90 -10.58 19.05
N ILE A 224 -19.89 -10.01 20.27
CA ILE A 224 -18.68 -9.55 20.97
C ILE A 224 -18.39 -10.50 22.14
N PRO A 225 -17.22 -11.17 22.18
CA PRO A 225 -16.84 -12.03 23.29
C PRO A 225 -16.60 -11.21 24.57
N PRO A 226 -16.69 -11.83 25.77
CA PRO A 226 -16.45 -11.14 27.04
C PRO A 226 -15.03 -10.54 27.16
N ARG A 227 -14.08 -11.07 26.39
CA ARG A 227 -12.73 -10.54 26.20
C ARG A 227 -12.24 -10.89 24.79
N PRO A 228 -11.38 -10.08 24.15
CA PRO A 228 -10.75 -10.45 22.89
C PRO A 228 -10.07 -11.82 22.98
N ILE A 229 -10.32 -12.69 22.01
CA ILE A 229 -9.84 -14.08 22.01
C ILE A 229 -8.48 -14.13 21.31
N GLU A 230 -7.42 -14.37 22.06
CA GLU A 230 -6.06 -14.48 21.51
C GLU A 230 -5.87 -15.81 20.76
N VAL A 231 -5.46 -15.72 19.50
CA VAL A 231 -5.18 -16.87 18.64
C VAL A 231 -3.67 -17.12 18.64
N GLN A 232 -3.26 -18.22 19.27
CA GLN A 232 -1.85 -18.60 19.35
C GLN A 232 -1.30 -19.03 17.97
N GLY A 233 -0.09 -18.57 17.66
CA GLY A 233 0.58 -18.86 16.38
C GLY A 233 0.22 -17.87 15.27
N GLN A 234 0.31 -18.34 14.03
CA GLN A 234 0.10 -17.53 12.81
C GLN A 234 -1.01 -18.17 11.96
N PRO A 235 -2.29 -17.98 12.32
CA PRO A 235 -3.40 -18.61 11.60
C PRO A 235 -3.42 -18.19 10.14
N LEU A 236 -3.74 -19.15 9.25
CA LEU A 236 -3.97 -18.89 7.82
C LEU A 236 -5.41 -18.44 7.55
N ALA A 237 -6.34 -18.87 8.40
CA ALA A 237 -7.75 -18.52 8.29
C ALA A 237 -8.45 -18.58 9.65
N LEU A 238 -9.53 -17.82 9.77
CA LEU A 238 -10.55 -17.98 10.80
C LEU A 238 -11.76 -18.67 10.17
N GLY A 239 -12.33 -19.65 10.87
CA GLY A 239 -13.51 -20.38 10.43
C GLY A 239 -14.65 -20.26 11.43
N ALA A 240 -15.87 -20.43 10.96
CA ALA A 240 -17.04 -20.62 11.81
C ALA A 240 -18.10 -21.44 11.07
N TRP A 241 -18.88 -22.22 11.81
CA TRP A 241 -20.13 -22.74 11.29
C TRP A 241 -21.23 -21.71 11.49
N VAL A 242 -21.97 -21.41 10.41
CA VAL A 242 -23.04 -20.42 10.45
C VAL A 242 -24.32 -21.00 9.86
N TYR A 243 -25.38 -20.99 10.65
CA TYR A 243 -26.73 -21.23 10.20
C TYR A 243 -27.27 -19.96 9.54
N GLY A 244 -27.49 -20.02 8.23
CA GLY A 244 -27.99 -18.90 7.43
C GLY A 244 -29.47 -19.06 7.05
N HIS A 245 -30.07 -17.95 6.61
CA HIS A 245 -31.43 -17.89 6.05
C HIS A 245 -31.47 -17.33 4.61
N GLY A 246 -30.31 -17.28 3.92
CA GLY A 246 -30.22 -16.87 2.52
C GLY A 246 -30.53 -15.39 2.24
N ARG A 247 -30.44 -14.53 3.25
CA ARG A 247 -30.77 -13.11 3.19
C ARG A 247 -29.67 -12.26 2.56
N GLY A 248 -28.46 -12.81 2.38
CA GLY A 248 -27.36 -12.16 1.67
C GLY A 248 -26.59 -11.15 2.52
N GLU A 249 -26.57 -11.30 3.84
CA GLU A 249 -25.69 -10.56 4.73
C GLU A 249 -24.23 -10.90 4.42
N TRP A 250 -23.35 -9.91 4.47
CA TRP A 250 -21.91 -10.14 4.35
C TRP A 250 -21.30 -10.45 5.72
N THR A 251 -20.40 -11.44 5.81
CA THR A 251 -19.78 -11.84 7.09
C THR A 251 -18.39 -11.25 7.26
N ALA A 252 -17.95 -11.08 8.49
CA ALA A 252 -16.59 -10.70 8.80
C ALA A 252 -16.19 -11.03 10.25
N PHE A 253 -14.89 -11.06 10.49
CA PHE A 253 -14.28 -10.97 11.82
C PHE A 253 -13.61 -9.62 11.99
N THR A 254 -13.65 -9.02 13.17
CA THR A 254 -12.70 -7.95 13.51
C THR A 254 -11.59 -8.54 14.33
N VAL A 255 -10.34 -8.32 13.91
CA VAL A 255 -9.14 -8.75 14.62
C VAL A 255 -8.29 -7.56 15.03
N THR A 256 -7.57 -7.67 16.14
CA THR A 256 -6.46 -6.77 16.50
C THR A 256 -5.16 -7.53 16.39
N ASP A 257 -4.21 -6.97 15.66
CA ASP A 257 -2.87 -7.52 15.52
C ASP A 257 -1.96 -7.14 16.71
N SER A 258 -0.76 -7.71 16.79
CA SER A 258 0.18 -7.43 17.89
C SER A 258 0.75 -6.01 17.86
N SER A 259 0.55 -5.25 16.77
CA SER A 259 0.85 -3.81 16.68
C SER A 259 -0.24 -2.93 17.29
N GLY A 260 -1.38 -3.53 17.66
CA GLY A 260 -2.55 -2.82 18.21
C GLY A 260 -3.51 -2.29 17.15
N LEU A 261 -3.33 -2.65 15.87
CA LEU A 261 -4.22 -2.22 14.79
C LEU A 261 -5.40 -3.19 14.64
N SER A 262 -6.61 -2.61 14.66
CA SER A 262 -7.85 -3.34 14.46
C SER A 262 -8.28 -3.30 13.01
N ARG A 263 -8.61 -4.46 12.43
CA ARG A 263 -9.03 -4.59 11.03
C ARG A 263 -10.16 -5.59 10.89
N SER A 264 -10.94 -5.42 9.84
CA SER A 264 -11.98 -6.35 9.44
C SER A 264 -11.43 -7.34 8.42
N LEU A 265 -11.59 -8.64 8.70
CA LEU A 265 -11.34 -9.72 7.77
C LEU A 265 -12.69 -10.15 7.21
N TYR A 266 -12.90 -9.90 5.93
CA TYR A 266 -14.19 -10.11 5.29
C TYR A 266 -14.34 -11.53 4.75
N GLY A 267 -15.46 -12.16 5.10
CA GLY A 267 -15.85 -13.49 4.66
C GLY A 267 -16.86 -13.48 3.51
N PRO A 268 -17.47 -14.63 3.22
CA PRO A 268 -18.48 -14.73 2.17
C PRO A 268 -19.82 -14.10 2.57
N TYR A 269 -20.68 -13.89 1.58
CA TYR A 269 -22.09 -13.55 1.79
C TYR A 269 -22.90 -14.78 2.19
N ILE A 270 -23.85 -14.62 3.12
CA ILE A 270 -24.79 -15.66 3.55
C ILE A 270 -25.93 -15.79 2.54
N THR A 271 -25.66 -16.48 1.44
CA THR A 271 -26.65 -16.76 0.38
C THR A 271 -27.28 -18.15 0.49
N TRP A 272 -27.06 -18.84 1.62
CA TRP A 272 -27.55 -20.20 1.87
C TRP A 272 -28.52 -20.25 3.04
N THR A 273 -29.34 -21.31 3.07
CA THR A 273 -30.18 -21.67 4.21
C THR A 273 -29.61 -22.92 4.89
N GLY A 274 -29.54 -22.93 6.22
CA GLY A 274 -28.97 -24.04 6.99
C GLY A 274 -27.51 -23.81 7.41
N TRP A 275 -26.89 -24.84 8.00
CA TRP A 275 -25.49 -24.80 8.45
C TRP A 275 -24.51 -24.86 7.27
N ARG A 276 -23.54 -23.94 7.27
CA ARG A 276 -22.38 -24.00 6.37
C ARG A 276 -21.13 -23.51 7.08
N TYR A 277 -20.01 -24.15 6.80
CA TYR A 277 -18.70 -23.67 7.23
C TYR A 277 -18.30 -22.48 6.36
N LEU A 278 -18.01 -21.36 6.98
CA LEU A 278 -17.34 -20.24 6.34
C LEU A 278 -15.89 -20.19 6.79
N GLU A 279 -15.03 -19.76 5.87
CA GLU A 279 -13.62 -19.54 6.10
C GLU A 279 -13.26 -18.14 5.64
N VAL A 280 -12.48 -17.44 6.45
CA VAL A 280 -11.99 -16.09 6.21
C VAL A 280 -10.47 -16.11 6.24
N PRO A 281 -9.79 -15.80 5.13
CA PRO A 281 -8.33 -15.80 5.10
C PRO A 281 -7.75 -14.72 6.02
N VAL A 282 -6.64 -15.06 6.67
CA VAL A 282 -5.85 -14.14 7.49
C VAL A 282 -4.61 -13.75 6.68
N PRO A 283 -4.44 -12.45 6.33
CA PRO A 283 -3.24 -12.00 5.64
C PRO A 283 -1.99 -12.28 6.47
N SER A 284 -0.96 -12.85 5.83
CA SER A 284 0.27 -13.23 6.53
C SER A 284 1.15 -12.03 6.91
N GLU A 285 0.87 -10.87 6.34
CA GLU A 285 1.53 -9.59 6.61
C GLU A 285 1.00 -8.90 7.87
N LEU A 286 -0.01 -9.46 8.54
CA LEU A 286 -0.44 -8.99 9.87
C LEU A 286 0.57 -9.34 10.95
N ALA A 287 0.61 -8.53 12.00
CA ALA A 287 1.46 -8.78 13.16
C ALA A 287 0.81 -9.82 14.10
N PHE A 288 1.50 -10.92 14.40
CA PHE A 288 0.97 -12.00 15.24
C PHE A 288 1.52 -11.92 16.69
N PRO A 289 0.84 -12.51 17.69
CA PRO A 289 -0.48 -13.19 17.62
C PRO A 289 -1.64 -12.22 17.38
N LEU A 290 -2.74 -12.74 16.82
CA LEU A 290 -3.97 -11.97 16.61
C LEU A 290 -4.93 -12.13 17.79
N ARG A 291 -5.79 -11.14 17.99
CA ARG A 291 -6.95 -11.21 18.89
C ARG A 291 -8.24 -11.04 18.11
N VAL A 292 -9.16 -12.00 18.20
CA VAL A 292 -10.50 -11.89 17.60
C VAL A 292 -11.39 -11.08 18.55
N ASN A 293 -11.88 -9.95 18.04
CA ASN A 293 -12.67 -9.00 18.82
C ASN A 293 -14.18 -9.16 18.63
N ARG A 294 -14.61 -9.70 17.48
CA ARG A 294 -16.02 -9.96 17.17
C ARG A 294 -16.18 -10.75 15.88
N PHE A 295 -17.25 -11.54 15.80
CA PHE A 295 -17.85 -12.00 14.55
C PHE A 295 -19.03 -11.09 14.21
N TYR A 296 -19.28 -10.83 12.93
CA TYR A 296 -20.40 -9.96 12.57
C TYR A 296 -20.96 -10.13 11.16
N THR A 297 -22.19 -9.62 11.00
CA THR A 297 -22.91 -9.50 9.72
C THR A 297 -23.03 -8.04 9.30
N ILE A 298 -23.07 -7.79 7.99
CA ILE A 298 -23.06 -6.47 7.35
C ILE A 298 -24.09 -6.44 6.23
N GLU A 299 -24.82 -5.33 6.12
CA GLU A 299 -25.60 -4.98 4.94
C GLU A 299 -25.18 -3.59 4.44
N THR A 300 -24.74 -3.52 3.19
CA THR A 300 -24.22 -2.30 2.56
C THR A 300 -25.22 -1.66 1.59
N LYS A 301 -26.24 -2.39 1.13
CA LYS A 301 -27.19 -1.89 0.12
C LYS A 301 -28.29 -1.07 0.77
N ALA A 302 -28.44 0.17 0.35
CA ALA A 302 -29.40 1.12 0.94
C ALA A 302 -30.87 0.67 0.83
N ASP A 303 -31.22 0.00 -0.26
CA ASP A 303 -32.57 -0.47 -0.59
C ASP A 303 -32.95 -1.80 0.11
N ARG A 304 -32.01 -2.45 0.81
CA ARG A 304 -32.24 -3.72 1.50
C ARG A 304 -32.53 -3.53 2.99
N GLN A 305 -33.79 -3.30 3.33
CA GLN A 305 -34.22 -3.15 4.72
C GLN A 305 -34.96 -4.39 5.22
N TYR A 306 -34.41 -5.07 6.22
CA TYR A 306 -34.96 -6.30 6.76
C TYR A 306 -34.49 -6.57 8.19
N THR A 307 -35.22 -7.45 8.86
CA THR A 307 -34.76 -8.14 10.07
C THR A 307 -34.34 -9.56 9.73
N GLY A 308 -33.42 -10.10 10.53
CA GLY A 308 -32.92 -11.45 10.33
C GLY A 308 -32.23 -12.00 11.57
N GLU A 309 -31.77 -13.23 11.46
CA GLU A 309 -30.92 -13.87 12.46
C GLU A 309 -29.93 -14.82 11.79
N VAL A 310 -28.86 -15.10 12.51
CA VAL A 310 -27.93 -16.20 12.22
C VAL A 310 -27.62 -16.92 13.52
N VAL A 311 -27.25 -18.21 13.44
CA VAL A 311 -26.65 -18.93 14.57
C VAL A 311 -25.20 -19.24 14.21
N VAL A 312 -24.27 -18.89 15.09
CA VAL A 312 -22.84 -19.15 14.92
C VAL A 312 -22.44 -20.24 15.90
N ASP A 313 -21.62 -21.18 15.44
CA ASP A 313 -21.04 -22.24 16.25
C ASP A 313 -19.61 -22.55 15.78
N ASP A 314 -18.81 -23.20 16.63
CA ASP A 314 -17.46 -23.67 16.33
C ASP A 314 -16.58 -22.60 15.63
N ILE A 315 -16.34 -21.45 16.27
CA ILE A 315 -15.32 -20.53 15.75
C ILE A 315 -13.96 -21.20 15.93
N VAL A 316 -13.23 -21.36 14.83
CA VAL A 316 -11.93 -22.03 14.77
C VAL A 316 -10.86 -21.14 14.14
N ALA A 317 -9.60 -21.44 14.44
CA ALA A 317 -8.44 -20.90 13.76
C ALA A 317 -7.66 -22.03 13.08
N LYS A 318 -7.30 -21.85 11.81
CA LYS A 318 -6.47 -22.80 11.06
C LYS A 318 -5.01 -22.44 11.22
N VAL A 319 -4.32 -23.14 12.11
CA VAL A 319 -2.96 -22.82 12.54
C VAL A 319 -1.95 -23.82 11.95
N PRO A 320 -1.03 -23.36 11.09
CA PRO A 320 0.07 -24.17 10.59
C PRO A 320 1.20 -24.25 11.62
N PRO A 321 2.22 -25.10 11.41
CA PRO A 321 3.47 -25.03 12.17
C PRO A 321 4.05 -23.62 12.22
N ALA A 322 4.72 -23.29 13.32
CA ALA A 322 5.35 -21.98 13.48
C ALA A 322 6.52 -21.82 12.51
N VAL A 323 6.62 -20.66 11.89
CA VAL A 323 7.75 -20.27 11.03
C VAL A 323 8.04 -18.79 11.23
N GLU A 324 9.30 -18.39 11.14
CA GLU A 324 9.65 -16.98 11.17
C GLU A 324 9.27 -16.33 9.84
N LEU A 325 8.47 -15.27 9.90
CA LEU A 325 8.11 -14.48 8.72
C LEU A 325 9.18 -13.39 8.51
N PRO A 326 9.69 -13.22 7.29
CA PRO A 326 10.70 -12.20 7.02
C PRO A 326 10.10 -10.81 7.22
N VAL A 327 10.87 -9.92 7.86
CA VAL A 327 10.52 -8.50 7.89
C VAL A 327 10.71 -7.93 6.49
N VAL A 328 9.60 -7.61 5.82
CA VAL A 328 9.62 -6.90 4.54
C VAL A 328 9.70 -5.40 4.83
N SER A 329 10.84 -4.80 4.47
CA SER A 329 10.96 -3.34 4.38
C SER A 329 10.74 -2.90 2.94
N GLU A 330 9.87 -1.92 2.76
CA GLU A 330 9.73 -1.26 1.47
C GLU A 330 10.81 -0.20 1.33
N PRO A 331 11.53 -0.15 0.20
CA PRO A 331 12.50 0.90 -0.04
C PRO A 331 11.75 2.22 -0.14
N ALA A 332 12.23 3.22 0.57
CA ALA A 332 11.67 4.56 0.53
C ALA A 332 11.87 5.20 -0.85
N ASP A 333 10.80 5.75 -1.43
CA ASP A 333 10.85 6.35 -2.77
C ASP A 333 11.52 7.72 -2.72
N ARG A 334 12.42 7.95 -3.68
CA ARG A 334 13.18 9.20 -3.84
C ARG A 334 12.32 10.43 -4.14
N PHE A 335 11.06 10.24 -4.53
CA PHE A 335 10.15 11.36 -4.79
C PHE A 335 9.69 12.04 -3.49
N VAL A 336 9.72 11.34 -2.35
CA VAL A 336 9.46 11.96 -1.04
C VAL A 336 10.72 12.63 -0.53
N VAL A 337 10.63 13.92 -0.26
CA VAL A 337 11.69 14.69 0.39
C VAL A 337 11.86 14.16 1.80
N ARG A 338 13.08 13.75 2.15
CA ARG A 338 13.42 13.30 3.52
C ARG A 338 14.02 14.41 4.36
N ASP A 339 14.90 15.19 3.73
CA ASP A 339 15.58 16.34 4.31
C ASP A 339 15.38 17.57 3.41
N GLY A 340 14.79 18.63 3.98
CA GLY A 340 14.49 19.89 3.33
C GLY A 340 12.99 20.11 3.04
N THR A 341 12.70 20.93 2.04
CA THR A 341 11.33 21.29 1.63
C THR A 341 11.25 21.36 0.11
N VAL A 342 10.05 21.50 -0.44
CA VAL A 342 9.85 21.76 -1.88
C VAL A 342 9.76 23.27 -2.22
N ALA A 343 10.18 24.15 -1.30
CA ALA A 343 10.03 25.60 -1.46
C ALA A 343 10.91 26.21 -2.58
N ASP A 344 11.97 25.51 -3.01
CA ASP A 344 12.86 25.89 -4.10
C ASP A 344 12.28 25.60 -5.50
N ARG A 345 11.17 24.85 -5.57
CA ARG A 345 10.54 24.47 -6.83
C ARG A 345 9.77 25.65 -7.43
N PRO A 346 9.78 25.83 -8.77
CA PRO A 346 9.13 26.95 -9.47
C PRO A 346 7.66 27.20 -9.11
N TRP A 347 6.91 26.14 -8.80
CA TRP A 347 5.54 26.23 -8.32
C TRP A 347 5.16 24.97 -7.56
N ARG A 348 4.08 25.07 -6.77
CA ARG A 348 3.68 24.01 -5.84
C ARG A 348 2.16 23.88 -5.78
N PHE A 349 1.66 22.68 -5.50
CA PHE A 349 0.25 22.45 -5.21
C PHE A 349 0.10 21.58 -3.96
N ALA A 350 -1.00 21.73 -3.23
CA ALA A 350 -1.25 20.95 -2.02
C ALA A 350 -2.31 19.89 -2.25
N VAL A 351 -2.23 18.79 -1.49
CA VAL A 351 -3.21 17.71 -1.48
C VAL A 351 -3.61 17.42 -0.04
N MET A 352 -4.92 17.33 0.19
CA MET A 352 -5.52 16.84 1.44
C MET A 352 -6.62 15.83 1.12
N SER A 353 -6.95 14.95 2.05
CA SER A 353 -8.02 13.95 1.86
C SER A 353 -8.56 13.44 3.20
N ASP A 354 -9.69 12.75 3.20
CA ASP A 354 -10.17 11.95 4.33
C ASP A 354 -10.31 12.73 5.65
N ALA A 355 -11.04 13.85 5.59
CA ALA A 355 -11.46 14.58 6.79
C ALA A 355 -12.70 13.92 7.44
N GLN A 356 -13.62 13.42 6.62
CA GLN A 356 -14.83 12.67 6.97
C GLN A 356 -15.70 13.29 8.09
N PHE A 357 -16.03 14.59 8.01
CA PHE A 357 -16.96 15.21 8.96
C PHE A 357 -18.43 15.14 8.52
N VAL A 358 -19.35 15.45 9.43
CA VAL A 358 -20.80 15.53 9.20
C VAL A 358 -21.40 16.84 9.72
N ALA A 359 -22.40 17.37 9.03
CA ALA A 359 -23.07 18.62 9.35
C ALA A 359 -23.98 18.56 10.57
N ARG A 360 -24.41 17.36 10.99
CA ARG A 360 -25.13 17.18 12.26
C ARG A 360 -24.26 17.41 13.50
N ASN A 361 -22.93 17.50 13.34
CA ASN A 361 -22.00 17.85 14.41
C ASN A 361 -20.94 18.83 13.88
N PRO A 362 -21.33 20.09 13.58
CA PRO A 362 -20.48 21.05 12.89
C PRO A 362 -19.28 21.53 13.73
N ASP A 363 -19.31 21.32 15.05
CA ASP A 363 -18.24 21.70 15.99
C ASP A 363 -17.35 20.52 16.39
N SER A 364 -17.47 19.38 15.68
CA SER A 364 -16.68 18.17 15.93
C SER A 364 -15.18 18.37 15.74
N GLU A 365 -14.39 17.50 16.38
CA GLU A 365 -12.93 17.48 16.18
C GLU A 365 -12.54 17.28 14.72
N LEU A 366 -13.36 16.57 13.92
CA LEU A 366 -13.11 16.36 12.49
C LEU A 366 -13.24 17.67 11.69
N VAL A 367 -14.24 18.52 11.99
CA VAL A 367 -14.34 19.84 11.36
C VAL A 367 -13.18 20.74 11.79
N ARG A 368 -12.77 20.69 13.06
CA ARG A 368 -11.61 21.46 13.54
C ARG A 368 -10.31 21.01 12.89
N ALA A 369 -10.10 19.70 12.73
CA ALA A 369 -8.94 19.14 12.03
C ALA A 369 -8.92 19.52 10.54
N ALA A 370 -10.08 19.48 9.86
CA ALA A 370 -10.21 19.94 8.49
C ALA A 370 -9.81 21.43 8.35
N ARG A 371 -10.34 22.30 9.21
CA ARG A 371 -10.01 23.72 9.24
C ARG A 371 -8.54 23.98 9.54
N ARG A 372 -7.97 23.26 10.51
CA ARG A 372 -6.53 23.30 10.81
C ARG A 372 -5.71 23.00 9.55
N THR A 373 -6.01 21.89 8.88
CA THR A 373 -5.30 21.46 7.66
C THR A 373 -5.36 22.55 6.58
N LEU A 374 -6.55 23.10 6.33
CA LEU A 374 -6.76 24.16 5.33
C LEU A 374 -5.95 25.42 5.65
N ARG A 375 -5.87 25.83 6.93
CA ARG A 375 -5.07 26.97 7.38
C ARG A 375 -3.57 26.72 7.21
N GLU A 376 -3.10 25.54 7.58
CA GLU A 376 -1.69 25.14 7.38
C GLU A 376 -1.32 25.16 5.89
N ILE A 377 -2.18 24.61 5.03
CA ILE A 377 -2.01 24.62 3.57
C ILE A 377 -1.96 26.05 3.03
N LYS A 378 -2.96 26.89 3.37
CA LYS A 378 -3.02 28.28 2.92
C LYS A 378 -1.77 29.07 3.34
N ALA A 379 -1.26 28.84 4.55
CA ALA A 379 -0.04 29.48 5.04
C ALA A 379 1.21 29.14 4.21
N GLN A 380 1.26 27.97 3.57
CA GLN A 380 2.36 27.59 2.68
C GLN A 380 2.27 28.19 1.27
N ARG A 381 1.16 28.86 0.93
CA ARG A 381 0.93 29.53 -0.37
C ARG A 381 1.20 28.63 -1.59
N PRO A 382 0.55 27.46 -1.71
CA PRO A 382 0.54 26.72 -2.97
C PRO A 382 -0.22 27.51 -4.06
N ASP A 383 -0.01 27.13 -5.32
CA ASP A 383 -0.75 27.69 -6.47
C ASP A 383 -2.24 27.28 -6.42
N PHE A 384 -2.54 26.06 -5.95
CA PHE A 384 -3.88 25.55 -5.71
C PHE A 384 -3.87 24.37 -4.72
N LEU A 385 -5.05 24.00 -4.23
CA LEU A 385 -5.32 22.81 -3.41
C LEU A 385 -6.15 21.80 -4.18
N VAL A 386 -5.88 20.51 -4.00
CA VAL A 386 -6.80 19.42 -4.35
C VAL A 386 -7.26 18.71 -3.08
N VAL A 387 -8.58 18.70 -2.85
CA VAL A 387 -9.23 17.84 -1.87
C VAL A 387 -9.52 16.50 -2.56
N ASN A 388 -8.75 15.47 -2.24
CA ASN A 388 -8.79 14.17 -2.91
C ASN A 388 -9.74 13.17 -2.22
N GLY A 389 -11.02 13.53 -2.18
CA GLY A 389 -12.10 12.69 -1.66
C GLY A 389 -12.23 12.65 -0.14
N ASP A 390 -13.39 12.15 0.29
CA ASP A 390 -13.77 11.88 1.66
C ASP A 390 -13.63 13.09 2.61
N PHE A 391 -13.99 14.28 2.13
CA PHE A 391 -14.01 15.46 3.00
C PHE A 391 -15.19 15.39 3.97
N VAL A 392 -16.32 14.84 3.51
CA VAL A 392 -17.51 14.54 4.34
C VAL A 392 -17.65 13.04 4.55
N ASP A 393 -18.49 12.59 5.50
CA ASP A 393 -18.68 11.17 5.80
C ASP A 393 -19.91 10.54 5.12
N GLU A 394 -20.97 11.30 4.86
CA GLU A 394 -22.27 10.73 4.47
C GLU A 394 -22.93 11.38 3.24
N ALA A 395 -22.37 12.47 2.72
CA ALA A 395 -22.89 13.16 1.53
C ALA A 395 -24.38 13.54 1.59
N SER A 396 -24.91 13.82 2.79
CA SER A 396 -26.18 14.52 2.87
C SER A 396 -26.03 15.92 2.26
N PRO A 397 -27.10 16.55 1.74
CA PRO A 397 -27.03 17.92 1.25
C PRO A 397 -26.48 18.90 2.31
N ALA A 398 -26.76 18.66 3.59
CA ALA A 398 -26.23 19.47 4.69
C ALA A 398 -24.71 19.28 4.86
N ASP A 399 -24.20 18.06 4.72
CA ASP A 399 -22.75 17.78 4.81
C ASP A 399 -21.99 18.53 3.72
N LEU A 400 -22.48 18.45 2.48
CA LEU A 400 -21.83 19.09 1.33
C LEU A 400 -21.91 20.63 1.39
N ALA A 401 -23.03 21.17 1.87
CA ALA A 401 -23.15 22.60 2.14
C ALA A 401 -22.20 23.07 3.26
N LEU A 402 -22.00 22.26 4.30
CA LEU A 402 -20.98 22.53 5.33
C LEU A 402 -19.57 22.46 4.73
N ALA A 403 -19.29 21.47 3.88
CA ALA A 403 -18.01 21.37 3.19
C ALA A 403 -17.69 22.60 2.35
N ARG A 404 -18.64 23.08 1.53
CA ARG A 404 -18.48 24.33 0.79
C ARG A 404 -18.18 25.50 1.72
N ARG A 405 -18.94 25.63 2.81
CA ARG A 405 -18.74 26.69 3.80
C ARG A 405 -17.34 26.65 4.41
N VAL A 406 -16.89 25.48 4.87
CA VAL A 406 -15.55 25.30 5.45
C VAL A 406 -14.47 25.69 4.45
N LEU A 407 -14.57 25.22 3.19
CA LEU A 407 -13.61 25.57 2.14
C LEU A 407 -13.61 27.07 1.84
N THR A 408 -14.77 27.68 1.66
CA THR A 408 -14.89 29.12 1.37
C THR A 408 -14.38 29.98 2.52
N GLU A 409 -14.71 29.65 3.77
CA GLU A 409 -14.27 30.42 4.94
C GLU A 409 -12.76 30.36 5.17
N GLU A 410 -12.15 29.18 5.04
CA GLU A 410 -10.72 29.03 5.32
C GLU A 410 -9.83 29.46 4.15
N LEU A 411 -10.25 29.19 2.90
CA LEU A 411 -9.44 29.47 1.72
C LEU A 411 -9.72 30.86 1.13
N GLY A 412 -10.98 31.31 1.17
CA GLY A 412 -11.43 32.52 0.49
C GLY A 412 -11.20 32.44 -1.02
N ASP A 413 -11.06 33.61 -1.65
CA ASP A 413 -10.74 33.72 -3.08
C ASP A 413 -9.21 33.69 -3.35
N GLU A 414 -8.40 33.61 -2.29
CA GLU A 414 -6.94 33.67 -2.38
C GLU A 414 -6.30 32.37 -2.89
N LEU A 415 -6.88 31.21 -2.53
CA LEU A 415 -6.32 29.91 -2.89
C LEU A 415 -7.34 29.10 -3.70
N PRO A 416 -7.15 28.95 -5.03
CA PRO A 416 -7.96 28.07 -5.85
C PRO A 416 -7.95 26.64 -5.33
N TRP A 417 -9.09 25.96 -5.42
CA TRP A 417 -9.21 24.57 -4.99
C TRP A 417 -10.04 23.72 -5.96
N TYR A 418 -9.71 22.44 -6.01
CA TYR A 418 -10.44 21.41 -6.73
C TYR A 418 -10.87 20.33 -5.76
N TYR A 419 -12.04 19.74 -5.98
CA TYR A 419 -12.58 18.69 -5.11
C TYR A 419 -12.91 17.45 -5.96
N VAL A 420 -12.18 16.36 -5.70
CA VAL A 420 -12.39 15.03 -6.28
C VAL A 420 -13.30 14.24 -5.34
N PRO A 421 -14.37 13.58 -5.82
CA PRO A 421 -15.24 12.79 -4.96
C PRO A 421 -14.60 11.43 -4.59
N GLY A 422 -14.70 11.08 -3.30
CA GLY A 422 -14.44 9.76 -2.74
C GLY A 422 -15.72 8.98 -2.47
N ASN A 423 -15.60 7.79 -1.87
CA ASN A 423 -16.79 6.95 -1.60
C ASN A 423 -17.70 7.54 -0.53
N HIS A 424 -17.18 8.39 0.36
CA HIS A 424 -18.04 9.09 1.33
C HIS A 424 -18.83 10.25 0.71
N GLU A 425 -18.50 10.68 -0.50
CA GLU A 425 -19.32 11.60 -1.30
C GLU A 425 -20.56 10.93 -1.93
N ILE A 426 -20.69 9.60 -1.83
CA ILE A 426 -21.89 8.84 -2.23
C ILE A 426 -22.50 8.00 -1.09
N MET A 427 -21.84 7.89 0.06
CA MET A 427 -22.14 6.90 1.12
C MET A 427 -23.59 6.92 1.63
N GLY A 428 -24.17 8.10 1.87
CA GLY A 428 -25.56 8.24 2.32
C GLY A 428 -26.59 8.05 1.21
N PRO A 429 -26.54 8.83 0.10
CA PRO A 429 -27.53 8.77 -0.97
C PRO A 429 -27.37 7.59 -1.93
N GLY A 430 -26.22 6.90 -1.93
CA GLY A 430 -25.88 5.86 -2.90
C GLY A 430 -25.63 6.37 -4.31
N THR A 431 -25.57 7.69 -4.51
CA THR A 431 -25.39 8.34 -5.82
C THR A 431 -24.58 9.63 -5.68
N ILE A 432 -23.94 10.06 -6.77
CA ILE A 432 -23.11 11.27 -6.80
C ILE A 432 -23.91 12.58 -6.96
N GLU A 433 -25.25 12.52 -7.09
CA GLU A 433 -26.07 13.68 -7.45
C GLU A 433 -26.03 14.82 -6.43
N ASN A 434 -25.90 14.50 -5.14
CA ASN A 434 -25.76 15.53 -4.12
C ASN A 434 -24.45 16.30 -4.29
N PHE A 435 -23.35 15.59 -4.54
CA PHE A 435 -22.05 16.20 -4.84
C PHE A 435 -22.14 17.04 -6.11
N ARG A 436 -22.71 16.51 -7.20
CA ARG A 436 -22.83 17.24 -8.46
C ARG A 436 -23.64 18.51 -8.33
N ARG A 437 -24.73 18.50 -7.56
CA ARG A 437 -25.55 19.68 -7.31
C ARG A 437 -24.80 20.76 -6.53
N GLU A 438 -24.01 20.36 -5.53
CA GLU A 438 -23.26 21.31 -4.71
C GLU A 438 -21.99 21.81 -5.40
N PHE A 439 -21.15 20.92 -5.94
CA PHE A 439 -19.79 21.21 -6.44
C PHE A 439 -19.63 21.16 -7.96
N GLY A 440 -20.61 20.66 -8.70
CA GLY A 440 -20.57 20.58 -10.16
C GLY A 440 -19.84 19.34 -10.68
N ALA A 441 -18.83 19.55 -11.52
CA ALA A 441 -18.14 18.46 -12.21
C ALA A 441 -17.45 17.47 -11.25
N THR A 442 -17.66 16.18 -11.48
CA THR A 442 -17.13 15.07 -10.66
C THR A 442 -15.78 14.55 -11.15
N ASN A 443 -15.47 14.82 -12.43
CA ASN A 443 -14.18 14.61 -13.07
C ASN A 443 -13.83 15.84 -13.92
N ARG A 444 -12.54 16.06 -14.23
CA ARG A 444 -12.10 17.17 -15.09
C ARG A 444 -10.64 17.03 -15.53
N VAL A 445 -10.31 17.72 -16.61
CA VAL A 445 -8.93 17.98 -17.03
C VAL A 445 -8.66 19.48 -16.97
N PHE A 446 -7.50 19.88 -16.47
CA PHE A 446 -7.01 21.25 -16.57
C PHE A 446 -5.49 21.26 -16.67
N ASP A 447 -4.94 22.31 -17.27
CA ASP A 447 -3.49 22.48 -17.41
C ASP A 447 -3.02 23.63 -16.50
N HIS A 448 -1.93 23.41 -15.77
CA HIS A 448 -1.27 24.44 -14.96
C HIS A 448 0.22 24.42 -15.23
N LYS A 449 0.76 25.54 -15.75
CA LYS A 449 2.19 25.72 -16.02
C LYS A 449 2.85 24.54 -16.78
N GLY A 450 2.14 24.03 -17.79
CA GLY A 450 2.60 22.92 -18.63
C GLY A 450 2.42 21.52 -18.03
N THR A 451 1.85 21.39 -16.83
CA THR A 451 1.41 20.11 -16.25
C THR A 451 -0.09 19.96 -16.43
N ARG A 452 -0.52 18.82 -17.00
CA ARG A 452 -1.92 18.46 -17.13
C ARG A 452 -2.38 17.67 -15.93
N PHE A 453 -3.45 18.12 -15.29
CA PHE A 453 -4.12 17.41 -14.20
C PHE A 453 -5.36 16.71 -14.74
N VAL A 454 -5.53 15.45 -14.37
CA VAL A 454 -6.70 14.64 -14.69
C VAL A 454 -7.31 14.17 -13.38
N LEU A 455 -8.45 14.74 -13.02
CA LEU A 455 -9.19 14.38 -11.81
C LEU A 455 -10.30 13.40 -12.19
N LEU A 456 -10.31 12.21 -11.58
CA LEU A 456 -11.24 11.13 -11.88
C LEU A 456 -12.18 10.84 -10.71
N ASP A 457 -13.41 10.45 -11.03
CA ASP A 457 -14.43 10.03 -10.09
C ASP A 457 -14.35 8.51 -9.90
N SER A 458 -13.69 8.10 -8.81
CA SER A 458 -13.65 6.72 -8.35
C SER A 458 -14.54 6.47 -7.12
N SER A 459 -15.53 7.34 -6.84
CA SER A 459 -16.38 7.27 -5.65
C SER A 459 -17.11 5.92 -5.46
N THR A 460 -17.32 5.18 -6.53
CA THR A 460 -17.92 3.83 -6.51
C THR A 460 -16.92 2.69 -6.24
N GLY A 461 -15.64 3.00 -6.05
CA GLY A 461 -14.55 2.02 -6.00
C GLY A 461 -14.09 1.50 -7.36
N THR A 462 -14.62 2.07 -8.45
CA THR A 462 -14.26 1.79 -9.86
C THR A 462 -14.30 3.07 -10.68
N LEU A 463 -13.54 3.13 -11.77
CA LEU A 463 -13.61 4.21 -12.77
C LEU A 463 -14.87 4.10 -13.63
N ARG A 464 -15.30 2.90 -14.03
CA ARG A 464 -16.55 2.76 -14.81
C ARG A 464 -17.78 3.28 -14.08
N GLY A 465 -17.82 3.17 -12.75
CA GLY A 465 -18.95 3.65 -11.96
C GLY A 465 -19.07 5.18 -11.90
N GLY A 466 -17.99 5.93 -12.14
CA GLY A 466 -18.05 7.38 -12.38
C GLY A 466 -18.36 7.77 -13.85
N GLY A 467 -18.53 6.78 -14.73
CA GLY A 467 -18.93 6.93 -16.13
C GLY A 467 -17.79 6.68 -17.13
N PHE A 468 -18.07 5.97 -18.23
CA PHE A 468 -17.06 5.60 -19.24
C PHE A 468 -16.37 6.80 -19.90
N ASP A 469 -17.05 7.95 -19.99
CA ASP A 469 -16.50 9.18 -20.57
C ASP A 469 -15.21 9.64 -19.88
N GLN A 470 -15.02 9.32 -18.59
CA GLN A 470 -13.79 9.67 -17.88
C GLN A 470 -12.60 8.81 -18.32
N ALA A 471 -12.82 7.56 -18.74
CA ALA A 471 -11.77 6.73 -19.31
C ALA A 471 -11.34 7.26 -20.69
N VAL A 472 -12.30 7.74 -21.50
CA VAL A 472 -12.01 8.42 -22.77
C VAL A 472 -11.24 9.72 -22.51
N MET A 473 -11.69 10.52 -21.54
CA MET A 473 -11.01 11.74 -21.10
C MET A 473 -9.57 11.48 -20.66
N LEU A 474 -9.34 10.45 -19.85
CA LEU A 474 -8.01 10.04 -19.42
C LEU A 474 -7.14 9.63 -20.61
N ARG A 475 -7.67 8.82 -21.53
CA ARG A 475 -6.94 8.39 -22.72
C ARG A 475 -6.53 9.58 -23.60
N ASP A 476 -7.41 10.56 -23.75
CA ASP A 476 -7.16 11.76 -24.53
C ASP A 476 -6.18 12.72 -23.85
N ALA A 477 -6.25 12.83 -22.52
CA ALA A 477 -5.30 13.61 -21.72
C ALA A 477 -3.87 13.07 -21.83
N LEU A 478 -3.72 11.74 -21.98
CA LEU A 478 -2.44 11.03 -22.12
C LEU A 478 -1.95 10.91 -23.58
N ARG A 479 -2.55 11.62 -24.54
CA ARG A 479 -1.95 11.77 -25.88
C ARG A 479 -0.77 12.74 -25.83
N ASP A 480 0.10 12.69 -26.84
CA ASP A 480 1.24 13.61 -26.93
C ASP A 480 0.80 15.02 -27.37
N HIS A 481 0.47 15.87 -26.39
CA HIS A 481 0.13 17.28 -26.62
C HIS A 481 1.36 18.16 -26.42
N SER A 482 1.73 18.97 -27.41
CA SER A 482 2.97 19.78 -27.39
C SER A 482 3.06 20.78 -26.24
N ALA A 483 1.92 21.34 -25.81
CA ALA A 483 1.84 22.27 -24.68
C ALA A 483 1.95 21.59 -23.30
N VAL A 484 1.87 20.27 -23.24
CA VAL A 484 1.92 19.48 -22.00
C VAL A 484 3.29 18.85 -21.86
N HIS A 485 3.97 19.09 -20.75
CA HIS A 485 5.28 18.53 -20.41
C HIS A 485 5.21 17.42 -19.35
N SER A 486 4.10 17.36 -18.61
CA SER A 486 3.85 16.33 -17.62
C SER A 486 2.36 16.14 -17.35
N VAL A 487 1.99 14.98 -16.81
CA VAL A 487 0.61 14.64 -16.43
C VAL A 487 0.58 14.19 -14.97
N VAL A 488 -0.42 14.64 -14.21
CA VAL A 488 -0.78 14.14 -12.87
C VAL A 488 -2.20 13.60 -12.92
N VAL A 489 -2.38 12.31 -12.66
CA VAL A 489 -3.70 11.70 -12.49
C VAL A 489 -4.01 11.64 -11.00
N MET A 490 -5.22 12.06 -10.63
CA MET A 490 -5.69 12.03 -9.26
C MET A 490 -7.07 11.41 -9.18
N GLU A 491 -7.23 10.48 -8.24
CA GLU A 491 -8.51 9.87 -7.89
C GLU A 491 -8.48 9.47 -6.41
N HIS A 492 -9.64 9.18 -5.83
CA HIS A 492 -9.69 8.84 -4.41
C HIS A 492 -9.12 7.44 -4.13
N HIS A 493 -9.62 6.41 -4.82
CA HIS A 493 -9.16 5.02 -4.66
C HIS A 493 -7.89 4.76 -5.50
N PRO A 494 -6.72 4.48 -4.91
CA PRO A 494 -5.52 4.18 -5.67
C PRO A 494 -5.60 2.82 -6.40
N PRO A 495 -4.84 2.62 -7.50
CA PRO A 495 -4.65 1.32 -8.12
C PRO A 495 -4.05 0.27 -7.18
N ARG A 496 -3.28 0.68 -6.16
CA ARG A 496 -2.64 -0.23 -5.21
C ARG A 496 -2.81 0.27 -3.77
N ASP A 497 -3.29 -0.61 -2.91
CA ASP A 497 -3.32 -0.41 -1.46
C ASP A 497 -2.09 -1.12 -0.86
N PRO A 498 -1.19 -0.42 -0.16
CA PRO A 498 0.01 -1.01 0.45
C PRO A 498 -0.31 -1.86 1.68
N THR A 499 -1.50 -1.76 2.27
CA THR A 499 -1.88 -2.53 3.46
C THR A 499 -2.05 -4.02 3.15
N PRO A 500 -1.96 -4.91 4.15
CA PRO A 500 -2.20 -6.34 3.98
C PRO A 500 -3.58 -6.68 3.41
N THR A 501 -4.61 -5.89 3.75
CA THR A 501 -6.01 -6.18 3.42
C THR A 501 -6.41 -5.81 2.00
N LYS A 502 -5.65 -4.93 1.33
CA LYS A 502 -5.97 -4.43 -0.02
C LYS A 502 -7.39 -3.88 -0.16
N GLY A 503 -7.95 -3.37 0.95
CA GLY A 503 -9.36 -3.01 1.07
C GLY A 503 -9.69 -1.63 0.50
N SER A 504 -8.67 -0.84 0.19
CA SER A 504 -8.80 0.57 -0.20
C SER A 504 -8.26 0.87 -1.61
N GLN A 505 -8.10 -0.14 -2.45
CA GLN A 505 -7.70 0.06 -3.85
C GLN A 505 -8.89 0.02 -4.80
N LEU A 506 -8.69 0.41 -6.06
CA LEU A 506 -9.64 0.13 -7.13
C LEU A 506 -10.04 -1.36 -7.11
N THR A 507 -11.34 -1.59 -7.00
CA THR A 507 -11.92 -2.93 -6.82
C THR A 507 -11.85 -3.74 -8.11
N ASP A 508 -11.88 -3.07 -9.26
CA ASP A 508 -11.61 -3.67 -10.56
C ASP A 508 -10.11 -3.63 -10.86
N ARG A 509 -9.48 -4.82 -10.89
CA ARG A 509 -8.03 -4.93 -11.13
C ARG A 509 -7.64 -4.64 -12.57
N MET A 510 -8.54 -4.83 -13.52
CA MET A 510 -8.27 -4.50 -14.93
C MET A 510 -8.26 -2.98 -15.12
N GLU A 511 -9.13 -2.24 -14.43
CA GLU A 511 -9.08 -0.78 -14.45
C GLU A 511 -7.78 -0.24 -13.84
N ALA A 512 -7.33 -0.83 -12.72
CA ALA A 512 -6.06 -0.48 -12.10
C ALA A 512 -4.87 -0.70 -13.06
N ASP A 513 -4.83 -1.87 -13.73
CA ASP A 513 -3.79 -2.20 -14.71
C ASP A 513 -3.81 -1.22 -15.90
N VAL A 514 -4.99 -0.85 -16.40
CA VAL A 514 -5.14 0.13 -17.50
C VAL A 514 -4.58 1.50 -17.14
N VAL A 515 -4.86 2.00 -15.93
CA VAL A 515 -4.32 3.30 -15.46
C VAL A 515 -2.79 3.26 -15.38
N GLU A 516 -2.24 2.19 -14.77
CA GLU A 516 -0.81 1.99 -14.64
C GLU A 516 -0.13 1.90 -16.01
N ASP A 517 -0.66 1.07 -16.91
CA ASP A 517 -0.13 0.88 -18.27
C ASP A 517 -0.19 2.16 -19.10
N TRP A 518 -1.26 2.94 -19.00
CA TRP A 518 -1.39 4.18 -19.76
C TRP A 518 -0.43 5.26 -19.26
N LEU A 519 -0.22 5.39 -17.96
CA LEU A 519 0.74 6.33 -17.38
C LEU A 519 2.18 5.94 -17.73
N ALA A 520 2.53 4.67 -17.54
CA ALA A 520 3.84 4.13 -17.91
C ALA A 520 4.09 4.26 -19.43
N GLY A 521 3.06 3.95 -20.23
CA GLY A 521 3.07 4.10 -21.68
C GLY A 521 3.30 5.54 -22.11
N PHE A 522 2.60 6.52 -21.54
CA PHE A 522 2.80 7.94 -21.83
C PHE A 522 4.24 8.38 -21.56
N ARG A 523 4.79 8.04 -20.39
CA ARG A 523 6.17 8.39 -20.04
C ARG A 523 7.16 7.72 -20.99
N ARG A 524 6.97 6.44 -21.32
CA ARG A 524 7.85 5.68 -22.22
C ARG A 524 7.85 6.24 -23.64
N THR A 525 6.68 6.61 -24.18
CA THR A 525 6.57 7.03 -25.59
C THR A 525 6.90 8.51 -25.81
N THR A 526 6.66 9.36 -24.80
CA THR A 526 6.86 10.82 -24.94
C THR A 526 8.10 11.35 -24.20
N GLY A 527 8.62 10.60 -23.22
CA GLY A 527 9.66 11.08 -22.30
C GLY A 527 9.17 12.11 -21.28
N LYS A 528 7.88 12.44 -21.26
CA LYS A 528 7.27 13.45 -20.38
C LYS A 528 7.05 12.92 -18.96
N GLY A 529 6.91 13.85 -18.01
CA GLY A 529 6.60 13.50 -16.62
C GLY A 529 5.21 12.87 -16.49
N ALA A 530 5.07 11.83 -15.68
CA ALA A 530 3.78 11.27 -15.30
C ALA A 530 3.79 11.04 -13.79
N ALA A 531 2.65 11.18 -13.12
CA ALA A 531 2.49 10.84 -11.71
C ALA A 531 1.04 10.45 -11.41
N PHE A 532 0.87 9.65 -10.36
CA PHE A 532 -0.43 9.30 -9.81
C PHE A 532 -0.53 9.73 -8.34
N ILE A 533 -1.67 10.29 -7.93
CA ILE A 533 -1.95 10.66 -6.54
C ILE A 533 -3.32 10.11 -6.11
N GLY A 534 -3.30 9.15 -5.18
CA GLY A 534 -4.45 8.54 -4.52
C GLY A 534 -4.68 9.02 -3.09
N ALA A 535 -5.72 8.48 -2.45
CA ALA A 535 -6.07 8.71 -1.05
C ALA A 535 -6.69 7.42 -0.45
N HIS A 536 -7.74 7.53 0.38
CA HIS A 536 -8.61 6.44 0.84
C HIS A 536 -8.01 5.41 1.83
N VAL A 537 -6.76 5.00 1.63
CA VAL A 537 -6.09 3.94 2.44
C VAL A 537 -5.94 4.34 3.91
N GLY A 538 -5.84 5.64 4.19
CA GLY A 538 -5.68 6.17 5.54
C GLY A 538 -4.26 6.10 6.09
N LEU A 539 -3.26 6.09 5.20
CA LEU A 539 -1.85 6.27 5.53
C LEU A 539 -1.12 6.98 4.38
N PHE A 540 -0.03 7.68 4.70
CA PHE A 540 0.88 8.27 3.72
C PHE A 540 1.79 7.19 3.15
N HIS A 541 1.82 7.05 1.83
CA HIS A 541 2.69 6.09 1.16
C HIS A 541 3.15 6.58 -0.20
N ALA A 542 4.33 6.15 -0.59
CA ALA A 542 4.96 6.53 -1.83
C ALA A 542 5.63 5.31 -2.46
N SER A 543 5.44 5.15 -3.76
CA SER A 543 6.02 4.06 -4.53
C SER A 543 6.23 4.45 -5.99
N ARG A 544 6.71 3.50 -6.79
CA ARG A 544 6.90 3.67 -8.23
C ARG A 544 6.42 2.43 -8.97
N VAL A 545 5.69 2.65 -10.05
CA VAL A 545 5.21 1.61 -10.96
C VAL A 545 5.68 1.98 -12.35
N ASP A 546 6.54 1.14 -12.93
CA ASP A 546 7.11 1.35 -14.27
C ASP A 546 7.66 2.78 -14.46
N GLY A 547 8.34 3.26 -13.42
CA GLY A 547 9.02 4.54 -13.38
C GLY A 547 8.13 5.75 -13.09
N VAL A 548 6.80 5.57 -13.04
CA VAL A 548 5.83 6.59 -12.64
C VAL A 548 5.74 6.64 -11.10
N PRO A 549 5.96 7.80 -10.44
CA PRO A 549 5.75 7.95 -9.00
C PRO A 549 4.25 7.90 -8.65
N TYR A 550 3.94 7.17 -7.58
CA TYR A 550 2.62 7.04 -6.98
C TYR A 550 2.67 7.57 -5.55
N LEU A 551 1.76 8.49 -5.24
CA LEU A 551 1.52 8.98 -3.88
C LEU A 551 0.17 8.48 -3.40
N ILE A 552 0.09 8.06 -2.15
CA ILE A 552 -1.16 7.95 -1.40
C ILE A 552 -1.10 9.03 -0.33
N ASN A 553 -1.97 10.02 -0.43
CA ASN A 553 -2.14 11.02 0.62
C ASN A 553 -2.90 10.37 1.80
N GLY A 554 -2.36 10.52 3.01
CA GLY A 554 -3.00 10.02 4.22
C GLY A 554 -4.12 10.92 4.73
N ASN A 555 -4.65 10.60 5.91
CA ASN A 555 -5.82 11.31 6.44
C ASN A 555 -5.49 12.73 6.91
N SER A 556 -6.33 13.68 6.55
CA SER A 556 -6.25 15.06 7.05
C SER A 556 -7.19 15.35 8.23
N GLY A 557 -8.09 14.43 8.59
CA GLY A 557 -8.93 14.58 9.79
C GLY A 557 -9.22 13.27 10.52
N LYS A 558 -9.74 12.28 9.80
CA LYS A 558 -10.07 10.97 10.38
C LYS A 558 -8.85 10.26 10.95
N ALA A 559 -9.08 9.44 11.97
CA ALA A 559 -8.04 8.58 12.55
C ALA A 559 -7.34 7.72 11.47
N PRO A 560 -5.99 7.69 11.43
CA PRO A 560 -5.23 6.91 10.46
C PRO A 560 -5.44 5.39 10.60
N ALA A 561 -5.32 4.66 9.49
CA ALA A 561 -5.55 3.21 9.43
C ALA A 561 -4.27 2.35 9.57
N GLY A 562 -3.08 2.97 9.53
CA GLY A 562 -1.77 2.29 9.58
C GLY A 562 -0.98 2.52 10.86
N GLU A 563 0.18 1.86 10.96
CA GLU A 563 1.17 2.12 12.01
C GLU A 563 1.81 3.50 11.83
N ALA A 564 2.13 4.19 12.93
CA ALA A 564 2.67 5.54 12.86
C ALA A 564 4.01 5.63 12.10
N GLY A 565 4.89 4.64 12.28
CA GLY A 565 6.17 4.55 11.56
C GLY A 565 6.06 4.08 10.10
N ARG A 566 4.85 3.78 9.62
CA ARG A 566 4.57 3.37 8.24
C ARG A 566 3.49 4.26 7.60
N GLY A 567 3.56 5.57 7.86
CA GLY A 567 2.65 6.55 7.26
C GLY A 567 1.29 6.70 7.94
N GLY A 568 1.00 5.93 9.00
CA GLY A 568 -0.25 6.02 9.75
C GLY A 568 -0.29 7.21 10.69
N PHE A 569 -0.40 8.42 10.16
CA PHE A 569 -0.55 9.66 10.92
C PHE A 569 -1.47 10.62 10.17
N THR A 570 -1.91 11.70 10.82
CA THR A 570 -2.70 12.74 10.17
C THR A 570 -1.82 13.85 9.61
N GLY A 571 -2.24 14.47 8.50
CA GLY A 571 -1.51 15.57 7.88
C GLY A 571 -1.96 15.85 6.46
N TRP A 572 -1.06 16.34 5.63
CA TRP A 572 -1.29 16.66 4.22
C TRP A 572 0.02 16.64 3.43
N THR A 573 -0.05 16.75 2.10
CA THR A 573 1.16 16.74 1.25
C THR A 573 1.28 18.01 0.42
N MET A 574 2.48 18.62 0.40
CA MET A 574 2.85 19.67 -0.55
C MET A 574 3.65 19.04 -1.70
N LEU A 575 3.27 19.30 -2.94
CA LEU A 575 3.95 18.82 -4.13
C LEU A 575 4.66 19.99 -4.80
N GLY A 576 5.95 19.85 -5.06
CA GLY A 576 6.74 20.83 -5.81
C GLY A 576 7.08 20.35 -7.20
N VAL A 577 6.95 21.25 -8.18
CA VAL A 577 7.08 20.91 -9.61
C VAL A 577 8.19 21.74 -10.26
N ASP A 578 9.16 21.06 -10.88
CA ASP A 578 10.18 21.65 -11.77
C ASP A 578 10.36 20.77 -13.03
N PRO A 579 9.71 21.11 -14.15
CA PRO A 579 9.80 20.33 -15.39
C PRO A 579 11.23 20.17 -15.94
N ARG A 580 12.19 21.00 -15.50
CA ARG A 580 13.58 20.97 -15.97
C ARG A 580 14.40 19.83 -15.34
N LEU A 581 13.90 19.20 -14.28
CA LEU A 581 14.64 18.19 -13.51
C LEU A 581 14.42 16.75 -14.01
N GLY A 582 13.84 16.56 -15.20
CA GLY A 582 13.65 15.24 -15.80
C GLY A 582 12.88 14.29 -14.86
N ASP A 583 13.47 13.16 -14.49
CA ASP A 583 12.86 12.18 -13.59
C ASP A 583 12.52 12.70 -12.18
N SER A 584 13.14 13.82 -11.77
CA SER A 584 12.91 14.48 -10.47
C SER A 584 11.99 15.70 -10.58
N TRP A 585 11.20 15.78 -11.67
CA TRP A 585 10.32 16.91 -11.95
C TRP A 585 9.26 17.16 -10.87
N LEU A 586 8.89 16.12 -10.11
CA LEU A 586 7.92 16.18 -9.02
C LEU A 586 8.57 15.68 -7.73
N ALA A 587 8.31 16.36 -6.62
CA ALA A 587 8.71 15.93 -5.28
C ALA A 587 7.55 16.15 -4.28
N ALA A 588 7.41 15.25 -3.31
CA ALA A 588 6.47 15.35 -2.19
C ALA A 588 7.15 15.74 -0.90
N GLU A 589 6.61 16.76 -0.26
CA GLU A 589 6.85 17.09 1.13
C GLU A 589 5.61 16.65 1.93
N ILE A 590 5.73 15.53 2.65
CA ILE A 590 4.66 14.95 3.47
C ILE A 590 4.71 15.63 4.85
N ARG A 591 3.66 16.36 5.17
CA ARG A 591 3.58 17.27 6.31
C ARG A 591 2.61 16.73 7.36
N PRO A 592 3.11 16.01 8.38
CA PRO A 592 2.25 15.56 9.48
C PRO A 592 1.74 16.75 10.29
N HIS A 593 0.55 16.63 10.88
CA HIS A 593 0.15 17.51 11.96
C HIS A 593 1.11 17.38 13.14
N VAL A 594 1.51 18.48 13.75
CA VAL A 594 2.42 18.49 14.89
C VAL A 594 1.70 19.09 16.09
N ASP A 595 1.31 18.27 17.07
CA ASP A 595 0.80 18.77 18.36
C ASP A 595 1.97 18.99 19.33
N GLY A 596 3.04 18.21 19.17
CA GLY A 596 4.32 18.38 19.84
C GLY A 596 5.43 17.72 19.03
N LEU A 597 6.65 18.23 19.14
CA LEU A 597 7.85 17.68 18.51
C LEU A 597 8.91 17.49 19.59
N THR A 598 9.51 16.31 19.65
CA THR A 598 10.62 15.97 20.53
C THR A 598 11.84 15.61 19.70
N LEU A 599 12.99 16.18 20.03
CA LEU A 599 14.28 15.86 19.43
C LEU A 599 15.21 15.32 20.53
N THR A 600 15.74 14.13 20.34
CA THR A 600 16.58 13.42 21.30
C THR A 600 17.95 13.15 20.69
N ALA A 601 18.99 13.53 21.41
CA ALA A 601 20.38 13.24 21.08
C ALA A 601 21.17 13.03 22.38
N GLU A 602 22.22 12.21 22.31
CA GLU A 602 23.15 12.07 23.42
C GLU A 602 23.85 13.41 23.72
N PRO A 603 23.95 13.86 24.99
CA PRO A 603 24.60 15.13 25.33
C PRO A 603 26.07 15.18 24.90
N THR A 604 26.72 14.02 24.75
CA THR A 604 28.09 13.88 24.28
C THR A 604 28.23 12.76 23.26
N THR A 605 28.85 13.06 22.12
CA THR A 605 29.23 12.08 21.09
C THR A 605 30.75 12.02 20.99
N ARG A 606 31.33 10.82 21.00
CA ARG A 606 32.79 10.64 21.01
C ARG A 606 33.32 10.20 19.65
N ILE A 607 34.53 10.63 19.31
CA ILE A 607 35.21 10.20 18.09
C ILE A 607 35.37 8.68 18.13
N GLY A 608 34.99 8.00 17.04
CA GLY A 608 35.00 6.54 16.95
C GLY A 608 33.81 5.83 17.64
N SER A 609 32.87 6.58 18.22
CA SER A 609 31.67 6.04 18.86
C SER A 609 30.45 6.87 18.45
N PRO A 610 29.91 6.66 17.23
CA PRO A 610 28.74 7.39 16.76
C PRO A 610 27.53 7.12 17.65
N THR A 611 26.69 8.12 17.81
CA THR A 611 25.41 8.06 18.54
C THR A 611 24.25 8.22 17.56
N ASN A 612 23.01 8.06 18.03
CA ASN A 612 21.82 8.31 17.22
C ASN A 612 21.09 9.56 17.70
N VAL A 613 20.60 10.32 16.72
CA VAL A 613 19.69 11.43 16.89
C VAL A 613 18.33 10.97 16.37
N THR A 614 17.32 11.04 17.23
CA THR A 614 15.95 10.60 16.91
C THR A 614 14.97 11.72 17.20
N ALA A 615 13.84 11.72 16.50
CA ALA A 615 12.74 12.63 16.81
C ALA A 615 11.39 11.95 16.70
N SER A 616 10.43 12.46 17.46
CA SER A 616 9.03 12.01 17.44
C SER A 616 8.06 13.18 17.49
N ILE A 617 6.92 13.00 16.82
CA ILE A 617 5.79 13.92 16.81
C ILE A 617 4.68 13.31 17.65
N THR A 618 4.05 14.14 18.47
CA THR A 618 2.82 13.77 19.18
C THR A 618 1.60 14.16 18.33
N GLN A 619 0.65 13.23 18.19
CA GLN A 619 -0.69 13.47 17.63
C GLN A 619 -1.74 12.83 18.54
N GLY A 620 -2.37 13.62 19.41
CA GLY A 620 -3.20 13.06 20.49
C GLY A 620 -2.41 12.04 21.34
N SER A 621 -2.86 10.78 21.38
CA SER A 621 -2.16 9.68 22.07
C SER A 621 -1.10 8.97 21.21
N ARG A 622 -1.00 9.29 19.92
CA ARG A 622 -0.08 8.64 18.97
C ARG A 622 1.29 9.32 18.99
N GLN A 623 2.35 8.51 18.95
CA GLN A 623 3.71 8.94 18.69
C GLN A 623 4.11 8.56 17.26
N VAL A 624 4.47 9.54 16.45
CA VAL A 624 4.87 9.37 15.06
C VAL A 624 6.38 9.60 14.97
N PRO A 625 7.20 8.60 14.59
CA PRO A 625 8.62 8.83 14.41
C PRO A 625 8.87 9.78 13.25
N VAL A 626 9.84 10.69 13.40
CA VAL A 626 10.33 11.52 12.29
C VAL A 626 11.29 10.68 11.46
N ALA A 627 10.71 9.85 10.61
CA ALA A 627 11.37 9.00 9.64
C ALA A 627 10.45 8.89 8.41
N TYR A 628 10.98 8.39 7.30
CA TYR A 628 10.17 8.16 6.10
C TYR A 628 8.84 7.44 6.46
N PRO A 629 7.69 7.92 5.97
CA PRO A 629 7.52 8.92 4.90
C PRO A 629 7.42 10.38 5.38
N VAL A 630 7.64 10.69 6.67
CA VAL A 630 7.64 12.09 7.14
C VAL A 630 8.77 12.88 6.48
N THR A 631 8.43 14.05 5.93
CA THR A 631 9.44 15.02 5.51
C THR A 631 9.89 15.87 6.70
N ALA A 632 11.19 16.00 6.85
CA ALA A 632 11.86 16.81 7.85
C ALA A 632 12.82 17.79 7.19
N ASP A 633 13.15 18.88 7.87
CA ASP A 633 14.21 19.81 7.48
C ASP A 633 15.24 19.90 8.60
N TRP A 634 16.38 19.22 8.40
CA TRP A 634 17.48 19.19 9.35
C TRP A 634 18.41 20.38 9.10
N SER A 635 18.74 21.08 10.18
CA SER A 635 19.69 22.20 10.14
C SER A 635 20.58 22.18 11.39
N GLY A 636 21.60 23.03 11.42
CA GLY A 636 22.50 23.05 12.56
C GLY A 636 23.54 24.16 12.50
N SER A 637 24.47 24.12 13.45
CA SER A 637 25.60 25.04 13.50
C SER A 637 26.54 24.83 12.29
N LEU A 638 27.27 25.88 11.87
CA LEU A 638 28.15 25.86 10.68
C LEU A 638 29.28 24.80 10.72
N ASN A 639 29.57 24.27 11.90
CA ASN A 639 30.56 23.22 12.13
C ASN A 639 29.95 21.80 12.18
N LEU A 640 28.65 21.64 11.89
CA LEU A 640 27.97 20.36 11.68
C LEU A 640 27.70 20.15 10.20
N HIS A 641 28.10 19.01 9.66
CA HIS A 641 27.65 18.56 8.34
C HIS A 641 26.37 17.75 8.46
N ILE A 642 25.37 18.04 7.62
CA ILE A 642 24.14 17.25 7.51
C ILE A 642 24.04 16.75 6.06
N GLY A 643 23.77 15.47 5.87
CA GLY A 643 23.64 14.84 4.56
C GLY A 643 24.82 13.89 4.24
N PRO A 644 25.14 13.64 2.96
CA PRO A 644 26.08 12.58 2.58
C PRO A 644 27.52 12.90 3.00
N ALA A 645 28.28 11.88 3.40
CA ALA A 645 29.67 12.01 3.85
C ALA A 645 30.61 12.69 2.82
N SER A 646 30.29 12.63 1.52
CA SER A 646 31.03 13.32 0.45
C SER A 646 31.02 14.86 0.58
N GLY A 647 30.07 15.41 1.34
CA GLY A 647 29.97 16.85 1.62
C GLY A 647 30.87 17.35 2.75
N LEU A 648 31.61 16.48 3.43
CA LEU A 648 32.42 16.87 4.58
C LEU A 648 33.48 17.93 4.23
N ARG A 649 33.73 18.81 5.19
CA ARG A 649 34.68 19.92 5.08
C ARG A 649 35.63 19.92 6.28
N PRO A 650 36.86 20.46 6.14
CA PRO A 650 37.86 20.42 7.19
C PRO A 650 37.49 21.16 8.47
N TRP A 651 36.48 22.02 8.51
CA TRP A 651 36.04 22.73 9.73
C TRP A 651 34.89 22.03 10.46
N HIS A 652 34.30 20.98 9.87
CA HIS A 652 33.25 20.24 10.54
C HIS A 652 33.81 19.46 11.75
N VAL A 653 33.12 19.56 12.87
CA VAL A 653 33.43 18.82 14.11
C VAL A 653 32.52 17.60 14.29
N ALA A 654 31.40 17.54 13.55
CA ALA A 654 30.50 16.41 13.50
C ALA A 654 29.86 16.24 12.12
N TRP A 655 29.30 15.05 11.91
CA TRP A 655 28.51 14.67 10.75
C TRP A 655 27.23 13.99 11.21
N LEU A 656 26.08 14.43 10.71
CA LEU A 656 24.77 13.81 10.89
C LEU A 656 24.29 13.26 9.54
N ASP A 657 23.96 11.97 9.51
CA ASP A 657 23.24 11.35 8.42
C ASP A 657 21.72 11.41 8.72
N PRO A 658 20.93 12.21 7.98
CA PRO A 658 19.49 12.34 8.22
C PRO A 658 18.70 11.06 7.88
N ASP A 659 19.25 10.15 7.05
CA ASP A 659 18.56 8.91 6.67
C ASP A 659 18.60 7.87 7.80
N THR A 660 19.69 7.83 8.56
CA THR A 660 19.88 6.85 9.65
C THR A 660 19.78 7.47 11.04
N GLY A 661 19.80 8.81 11.13
CA GLY A 661 19.95 9.54 12.39
C GLY A 661 21.34 9.42 13.01
N THR A 662 22.33 8.86 12.30
CA THR A 662 23.66 8.61 12.86
C THR A 662 24.43 9.92 12.99
N LEU A 663 24.88 10.23 14.21
CA LEU A 663 25.73 11.36 14.53
C LEU A 663 27.15 10.88 14.87
N ALA A 664 28.11 11.26 14.03
CA ALA A 664 29.53 10.95 14.23
C ALA A 664 30.32 12.20 14.63
N ALA A 665 31.06 12.12 15.74
CA ALA A 665 32.03 13.15 16.10
C ALA A 665 33.31 12.99 15.26
N LEU A 666 33.76 14.09 14.67
CA LEU A 666 34.99 14.17 13.87
C LEU A 666 36.13 14.81 14.68
N ARG A 667 35.79 15.79 15.54
CA ARG A 667 36.74 16.53 16.40
C ARG A 667 36.03 17.01 17.66
N PRO A 668 36.75 17.37 18.73
CA PRO A 668 36.12 17.99 19.89
C PRO A 668 35.53 19.37 19.57
N GLY A 669 34.38 19.68 20.16
CA GLY A 669 33.66 20.93 19.91
C GLY A 669 32.24 20.89 20.44
N ARG A 670 31.43 21.90 20.10
CA ARG A 670 29.99 21.92 20.35
C ARG A 670 29.26 22.15 19.04
N ILE A 671 28.14 21.48 18.89
CA ILE A 671 27.23 21.63 17.75
C ILE A 671 25.82 21.89 18.27
N THR A 672 25.03 22.58 17.46
CA THR A 672 23.58 22.64 17.61
C THR A 672 22.96 21.84 16.47
N ILE A 673 22.05 20.94 16.81
CA ILE A 673 21.21 20.22 15.86
C ILE A 673 19.81 20.81 15.96
N ALA A 674 19.22 21.14 14.83
CA ALA A 674 17.87 21.66 14.70
C ALA A 674 17.09 20.78 13.71
N LEU A 675 15.81 20.57 14.02
CA LEU A 675 14.89 19.79 13.20
C LEU A 675 13.59 20.56 13.07
N THR A 676 13.16 20.81 11.83
CA THR A 676 11.85 21.40 11.54
C THR A 676 10.94 20.37 10.89
N VAL A 677 9.74 20.20 11.43
CA VAL A 677 8.67 19.40 10.82
C VAL A 677 7.41 20.24 10.76
N ASN A 678 6.83 20.38 9.56
CA ASN A 678 5.63 21.17 9.30
C ASN A 678 5.63 22.54 10.02
N GLY A 679 6.74 23.27 9.93
CA GLY A 679 6.92 24.60 10.53
C GLY A 679 7.23 24.62 12.04
N THR A 680 7.23 23.48 12.73
CA THR A 680 7.62 23.39 14.15
C THR A 680 9.09 22.99 14.25
N THR A 681 9.90 23.79 14.94
CA THR A 681 11.34 23.54 15.11
C THR A 681 11.70 23.14 16.53
N GLN A 682 12.52 22.11 16.68
CA GLN A 682 13.21 21.76 17.93
C GLN A 682 14.72 21.85 17.77
N ARG A 683 15.43 22.10 18.87
CA ARG A 683 16.90 22.21 18.88
C ARG A 683 17.49 21.48 20.08
N THR A 684 18.67 20.91 19.88
CA THR A 684 19.47 20.32 20.95
C THR A 684 20.96 20.64 20.74
N GLU A 685 21.70 20.75 21.84
CA GLU A 685 23.16 20.93 21.82
C GLU A 685 23.86 19.60 22.11
N VAL A 686 24.89 19.29 21.33
CA VAL A 686 25.72 18.10 21.54
C VAL A 686 27.17 18.52 21.67
N THR A 687 27.84 17.98 22.68
CA THR A 687 29.30 18.11 22.82
C THR A 687 29.97 16.97 22.05
N THR A 688 30.89 17.29 21.15
CA THR A 688 31.76 16.31 20.52
C THR A 688 33.06 16.23 21.30
N ALA A 689 33.57 15.01 21.53
CA ALA A 689 34.71 14.81 22.43
C ALA A 689 35.66 13.70 21.93
N PHE A 690 36.87 13.68 22.49
CA PHE A 690 37.83 12.60 22.28
C PHE A 690 37.28 11.23 22.73
N PRO A 691 37.84 10.13 22.19
CA PRO A 691 37.55 8.78 22.68
C PRO A 691 37.81 8.69 24.19
N GLU A 692 37.08 7.82 24.87
CA GLU A 692 37.32 7.55 26.28
C GLU A 692 38.67 6.85 26.44
N ARG A 693 39.56 7.36 27.31
CA ARG A 693 40.81 6.65 27.61
C ARG A 693 40.46 5.34 28.33
N PRO A 694 41.04 4.19 27.95
CA PRO A 694 40.89 2.98 28.74
C PRO A 694 41.35 3.29 30.18
N ARG A 695 40.51 3.01 31.17
CA ARG A 695 40.97 3.01 32.56
C ARG A 695 42.09 1.99 32.65
N ALA A 696 43.30 2.44 32.99
CA ALA A 696 44.37 1.52 33.37
C ALA A 696 43.84 0.72 34.57
N THR A 697 43.68 -0.60 34.38
CA THR A 697 43.51 -1.55 35.49
C THR A 697 44.75 -1.41 36.36
N ALA A 698 44.57 -0.86 37.56
CA ALA A 698 45.60 -0.74 38.58
C ALA A 698 45.91 -2.10 39.21
#